data_AF-A0A1B7NXT5-F1
#
_entry.id   AF-A0A1B7NXT5-F1
#
_cell.length_a   1.000
_cell.length_b   1.000
_cell.length_c   1.000
_cell.angle_alpha   90.00
_cell.angle_beta   90.00
_cell.angle_gamma   90.00
#
_symmetry.space_group_name_H-M   'P 1'
#
loop_
_entity.id
_entity.type
_entity.pdbx_description
1 polymer ?
#
loop_
_entity_poly.entity_id
_entity_poly.type
_entity_poly.pdbx_seq_one_letter_code
_entity_poly.pdbx_strand_id
1 'polypeptide(L)'
;MPMNNASNPPLLSNVDFCTLGMFIIDEIEFEAPKPPVKNIIGGAGSYAAVGARMVAGREHSWSLSWIVDAGSDFPEEIRHIISSWDTSCVLRESSKRLTTRAWNGYGPNEKRNFRYITPKLRLDHNSLSESQVLSKTFHMVCSPERCCQLVEGILQRRENILQSKDIKPFIAEQRPIFVWEPVPNLCHPEELPMFYNALKQVDVVSPNDLELASMFGNQSWTVRNSSDRAIASTVVKSGIGPDGNGLLAVRAGKHGCYAFSRDLSLHIPAYGGAKVVDPTGAGNAFLGALAQALISMERKPLKVVSSALGKSEQWIAIANAWGEQGRIPAALICATVAASFVIEQVGVPNIACSDEGEERWNGESYTERLHLLALSVGYSHDLDQRLFSAGEFFDTFDIKNEHSASPRACVRTLRLRHLQHYQKLRPAAGVGAQMKKLQLLRWSGSVLSQRIRPTTRCAAPAPHQLFFTAIRQQSSASSSVLAEENESFDDEHFSSFPTNRPLNPPSPPVEASLNSPKLSAIHSRLSLPQRLPLQTLARTLVDESADPSPQFNNKSLSILGGDLLTYYTAEHLISTYPRLPVKVLWAAMYSYIGAKPLAAMTREWGLEFAAEPGSEVDPGLLQFKRLPPDTLVETNSDGTFLSRDGNLTKRSTSARIIYGDAFGESALPYPVHFEGVTPNRACANFVRAVVGAVFLHAGRPAAKQFYKEHFMSRHLDLASLFSFRQPTRDLSKLCRREGFEDPVAKILSETGRLSNRPVFNVGIFSGPDKLGEGAGGSLSEARFRAAAAALKGWYLYSPLGVRVPSSMEEEGAESWKPVYVDPGEVIV
;
A
#
# COMPACT_ATOMS: atom_id res chain seq x y z
N MET A 1 52.05 8.55 3.10
CA MET A 1 52.46 9.98 3.02
C MET A 1 53.46 10.11 1.86
N PRO A 2 53.45 11.23 1.13
CA PRO A 2 54.04 12.49 1.62
C PRO A 2 53.06 13.67 1.73
N MET A 3 53.46 14.62 2.58
CA MET A 3 53.12 16.07 2.64
C MET A 3 51.66 16.55 2.54
N ASN A 4 51.19 17.10 3.67
CA ASN A 4 50.19 18.17 3.69
C ASN A 4 50.71 19.41 2.95
N ASN A 5 49.82 20.14 2.26
CA ASN A 5 49.97 21.57 2.00
C ASN A 5 48.60 22.22 2.22
N ALA A 6 48.47 23.04 3.26
CA ALA A 6 47.19 23.57 3.73
C ALA A 6 47.16 25.10 3.71
N SER A 7 46.84 25.70 2.56
CA SER A 7 46.50 27.13 2.45
C SER A 7 45.83 27.47 1.11
N ASN A 8 44.65 26.92 0.85
CA ASN A 8 43.68 27.47 -0.11
C ASN A 8 42.26 27.02 0.32
N PRO A 9 41.22 27.87 0.23
CA PRO A 9 39.86 27.36 0.28
C PRO A 9 39.66 26.41 -0.92
N PRO A 10 39.06 25.22 -0.73
CA PRO A 10 38.87 24.30 -1.84
C PRO A 10 37.98 24.96 -2.90
N LEU A 11 38.47 25.05 -4.14
CA LEU A 11 37.61 25.32 -5.28
C LEU A 11 36.47 24.30 -5.25
N LEU A 12 35.23 24.78 -5.37
CA LEU A 12 34.04 23.94 -5.40
C LEU A 12 34.23 22.84 -6.44
N SER A 13 34.31 21.59 -5.98
CA SER A 13 34.61 20.44 -6.83
C SER A 13 33.55 20.30 -7.90
N ASN A 14 33.98 20.12 -9.14
CA ASN A 14 33.09 20.03 -10.31
C ASN A 14 32.38 18.67 -10.31
N VAL A 15 31.26 18.56 -9.58
CA VAL A 15 30.46 17.34 -9.47
C VAL A 15 29.56 17.21 -10.70
N ASP A 16 29.78 16.20 -11.52
CA ASP A 16 28.95 15.93 -12.69
C ASP A 16 27.62 15.27 -12.32
N PHE A 17 27.64 14.35 -11.35
CA PHE A 17 26.48 13.56 -10.95
C PHE A 17 26.34 13.45 -9.43
N CYS A 18 25.10 13.59 -8.97
CA CYS A 18 24.68 13.29 -7.61
C CYS A 18 23.40 12.43 -7.57
N THR A 19 23.21 11.68 -6.49
CA THR A 19 22.02 10.83 -6.27
C THR A 19 21.44 11.08 -4.89
N LEU A 20 20.12 11.27 -4.85
CA LEU A 20 19.31 11.34 -3.62
C LEU A 20 18.68 9.96 -3.29
N GLY A 21 19.00 8.92 -4.07
CA GLY A 21 18.70 7.54 -3.71
C GLY A 21 19.50 7.12 -2.46
N MET A 22 18.85 6.43 -1.53
CA MET A 22 19.51 5.97 -0.30
C MET A 22 20.46 4.80 -0.58
N PHE A 23 21.60 4.76 0.14
CA PHE A 23 22.37 3.54 0.35
C PHE A 23 21.62 2.59 1.30
N ILE A 24 21.61 1.29 1.00
CA ILE A 24 20.99 0.26 1.84
C ILE A 24 21.91 -0.99 1.85
N ILE A 25 22.01 -1.65 3.00
CA ILE A 25 22.56 -3.02 3.09
C ILE A 25 21.39 -4.00 3.05
N ASP A 26 21.25 -4.74 1.96
CA ASP A 26 20.19 -5.72 1.75
C ASP A 26 20.56 -7.11 2.33
N GLU A 27 19.56 -7.75 2.93
CA GLU A 27 19.52 -9.19 3.17
C GLU A 27 18.53 -9.81 2.19
N ILE A 28 18.95 -10.84 1.46
CA ILE A 28 18.18 -11.45 0.38
C ILE A 28 17.85 -12.90 0.75
N GLU A 29 16.56 -13.21 0.85
CA GLU A 29 16.03 -14.52 1.16
C GLU A 29 15.42 -15.15 -0.10
N PHE A 30 16.00 -16.28 -0.51
CA PHE A 30 15.56 -17.08 -1.65
C PHE A 30 14.71 -18.26 -1.19
N GLU A 31 13.93 -18.85 -2.10
CA GLU A 31 13.24 -20.10 -1.79
C GLU A 31 14.23 -21.25 -1.52
N ALA A 32 13.91 -22.08 -0.53
CA ALA A 32 14.69 -23.29 -0.22
C ALA A 32 14.75 -24.21 -1.46
N PRO A 33 15.93 -24.75 -1.82
CA PRO A 33 17.11 -24.93 -0.97
C PRO A 33 18.17 -23.81 -1.05
N LYS A 34 17.96 -22.71 -1.79
CA LYS A 34 19.01 -21.68 -1.95
C LYS A 34 19.19 -20.90 -0.63
N PRO A 35 20.40 -20.83 -0.04
CA PRO A 35 20.60 -20.14 1.23
C PRO A 35 20.40 -18.63 1.10
N PRO A 36 19.95 -17.94 2.17
CA PRO A 36 19.87 -16.49 2.19
C PRO A 36 21.27 -15.86 2.16
N VAL A 37 21.38 -14.69 1.53
CA VAL A 37 22.63 -13.94 1.39
C VAL A 37 22.49 -12.61 2.11
N LYS A 38 23.46 -12.26 2.95
CA LYS A 38 23.45 -11.07 3.81
C LYS A 38 24.57 -10.10 3.43
N ASN A 39 24.50 -8.87 3.93
CA ASN A 39 25.47 -7.81 3.68
C ASN A 39 25.66 -7.47 2.18
N ILE A 40 24.58 -7.56 1.39
CA ILE A 40 24.60 -7.16 -0.02
C ILE A 40 24.49 -5.63 -0.11
N ILE A 41 25.36 -5.00 -0.89
CA ILE A 41 25.22 -3.57 -1.22
C ILE A 41 24.02 -3.40 -2.14
N GLY A 42 23.08 -2.55 -1.72
CA GLY A 42 21.88 -2.24 -2.47
C GLY A 42 21.37 -0.84 -2.18
N GLY A 43 20.07 -0.64 -2.37
CA GLY A 43 19.45 0.69 -2.34
C GLY A 43 19.75 1.55 -3.58
N ALA A 44 18.84 2.50 -3.83
CA ALA A 44 18.82 3.34 -5.03
C ALA A 44 20.11 4.15 -5.28
N GLY A 45 20.76 4.61 -4.21
CA GLY A 45 21.99 5.39 -4.30
C GLY A 45 23.14 4.60 -4.93
N SER A 46 23.38 3.41 -4.41
CA SER A 46 24.48 2.52 -4.77
C SER A 46 24.44 2.11 -6.24
N TYR A 47 23.29 1.64 -6.72
CA TYR A 47 23.15 1.20 -8.11
C TYR A 47 23.28 2.37 -9.10
N ALA A 48 22.71 3.54 -8.78
CA ALA A 48 22.86 4.73 -9.62
C ALA A 48 24.31 5.25 -9.65
N ALA A 49 25.02 5.22 -8.51
CA ALA A 49 26.45 5.54 -8.47
C ALA A 49 27.29 4.58 -9.34
N VAL A 50 27.02 3.27 -9.30
CA VAL A 50 27.71 2.28 -10.18
C VAL A 50 27.42 2.54 -11.66
N GLY A 51 26.15 2.80 -12.02
CA GLY A 51 25.77 3.12 -13.40
C GLY A 51 26.47 4.38 -13.92
N ALA A 52 26.49 5.45 -13.13
CA ALA A 52 27.24 6.66 -13.45
C ALA A 52 28.75 6.39 -13.55
N ARG A 53 29.31 5.50 -12.70
CA ARG A 53 30.73 5.15 -12.66
C ARG A 53 31.22 4.35 -13.88
N MET A 54 30.35 3.54 -14.48
CA MET A 54 30.62 2.89 -15.78
C MET A 54 30.72 3.93 -16.91
N VAL A 55 29.86 4.95 -16.91
CA VAL A 55 29.82 5.99 -17.96
C VAL A 55 30.91 7.05 -17.79
N ALA A 56 31.23 7.45 -16.55
CA ALA A 56 32.30 8.40 -16.29
C ALA A 56 33.69 7.82 -16.60
N GLY A 57 33.90 6.53 -16.29
CA GLY A 57 35.19 5.85 -16.37
C GLY A 57 36.19 6.33 -15.31
N ARG A 58 37.32 5.62 -15.20
CA ARG A 58 38.38 5.88 -14.20
C ARG A 58 38.88 7.32 -14.15
N GLU A 59 39.08 7.95 -15.30
CA GLU A 59 39.66 9.31 -15.42
C GLU A 59 38.76 10.40 -14.82
N HIS A 60 37.48 10.10 -14.59
CA HIS A 60 36.48 11.02 -14.08
C HIS A 60 35.65 10.42 -12.92
N SER A 61 36.14 9.37 -12.28
CA SER A 61 35.52 8.69 -11.13
C SER A 61 35.18 9.67 -9.99
N TRP A 62 36.10 10.61 -9.70
CA TRP A 62 35.96 11.67 -8.70
C TRP A 62 34.93 12.76 -9.05
N SER A 63 34.40 12.81 -10.27
CA SER A 63 33.31 13.73 -10.63
C SER A 63 31.93 13.27 -10.12
N LEU A 64 31.85 12.04 -9.58
CA LEU A 64 30.63 11.44 -9.06
C LEU A 64 30.61 11.60 -7.54
N SER A 65 29.61 12.30 -7.00
CA SER A 65 29.48 12.46 -5.55
C SER A 65 28.11 12.02 -5.05
N TRP A 66 28.12 11.17 -4.02
CA TRP A 66 26.94 10.54 -3.46
C TRP A 66 27.14 10.33 -1.96
N ILE A 67 26.06 10.03 -1.22
CA ILE A 67 26.07 9.99 0.24
C ILE A 67 25.80 8.56 0.72
N VAL A 68 26.64 8.09 1.65
CA VAL A 68 26.48 6.80 2.34
C VAL A 68 26.39 7.08 3.84
N ASP A 69 25.24 6.77 4.45
CA ASP A 69 25.02 6.93 5.88
C ASP A 69 25.44 5.66 6.64
N ALA A 70 26.64 5.70 7.22
CA ALA A 70 27.24 4.60 7.96
C ALA A 70 26.85 4.65 9.44
N GLY A 71 26.16 3.60 9.91
CA GLY A 71 25.88 3.42 11.34
C GLY A 71 27.01 2.73 12.09
N SER A 72 26.79 2.45 13.37
CA SER A 72 27.73 1.72 14.24
C SER A 72 27.94 0.23 13.87
N ASP A 73 27.20 -0.29 12.90
CA ASP A 73 27.22 -1.67 12.40
C ASP A 73 27.69 -1.79 10.93
N PHE A 74 28.33 -0.75 10.39
CA PHE A 74 28.74 -0.70 8.99
C PHE A 74 29.91 -1.68 8.71
N PRO A 75 29.76 -2.66 7.80
CA PRO A 75 30.83 -3.64 7.53
C PRO A 75 32.03 -3.04 6.80
N GLU A 76 33.24 -3.41 7.22
CA GLU A 76 34.49 -2.90 6.63
C GLU A 76 34.73 -3.45 5.22
N GLU A 77 34.24 -4.66 4.91
CA GLU A 77 34.28 -5.23 3.56
C GLU A 77 33.47 -4.39 2.58
N ILE A 78 32.31 -3.88 3.02
CA ILE A 78 31.48 -2.95 2.25
C ILE A 78 32.20 -1.61 2.09
N ARG A 79 32.89 -1.13 3.12
CA ARG A 79 33.71 0.08 3.06
C ARG A 79 34.80 -0.02 1.99
N HIS A 80 35.54 -1.13 1.96
CA HIS A 80 36.55 -1.41 0.95
C HIS A 80 35.94 -1.48 -0.47
N ILE A 81 34.78 -2.12 -0.66
CA ILE A 81 34.10 -2.18 -1.96
C ILE A 81 33.71 -0.77 -2.44
N ILE A 82 33.12 0.06 -1.58
CA ILE A 82 32.74 1.45 -1.91
C ILE A 82 33.97 2.29 -2.26
N SER A 83 35.08 2.14 -1.51
CA SER A 83 36.35 2.81 -1.82
C SER A 83 36.97 2.33 -3.13
N SER A 84 36.79 1.07 -3.52
CA SER A 84 37.33 0.53 -4.79
C SER A 84 36.72 1.17 -6.04
N TRP A 85 35.54 1.81 -5.90
CA TRP A 85 34.90 2.55 -7.00
C TRP A 85 35.57 3.90 -7.28
N ASP A 86 36.46 4.38 -6.40
CA ASP A 86 37.25 5.62 -6.59
C ASP A 86 36.36 6.88 -6.82
N THR A 87 35.18 6.92 -6.19
CA THR A 87 34.22 8.04 -6.32
C THR A 87 34.34 9.05 -5.18
N SER A 88 33.81 10.26 -5.38
CA SER A 88 33.70 11.29 -4.33
C SER A 88 32.55 10.98 -3.35
N CYS A 89 32.58 9.77 -2.78
CA CYS A 89 31.61 9.25 -1.84
C CYS A 89 31.72 9.95 -0.47
N VAL A 90 30.68 10.64 -0.05
CA VAL A 90 30.57 11.26 1.27
C VAL A 90 30.02 10.24 2.26
N LEU A 91 30.94 9.54 2.93
CA LEU A 91 30.63 8.60 4.00
C LEU A 91 30.32 9.39 5.29
N ARG A 92 29.05 9.42 5.71
CA ARG A 92 28.59 10.10 6.93
C ARG A 92 28.48 9.08 8.06
N GLU A 93 29.46 9.05 8.96
CA GLU A 93 29.48 8.13 10.10
C GLU A 93 28.60 8.61 11.26
N SER A 94 27.91 7.69 11.93
CA SER A 94 27.13 8.00 13.12
C SER A 94 27.05 6.81 14.10
N SER A 95 27.73 6.95 15.24
CA SER A 95 27.66 6.00 16.35
C SER A 95 26.28 5.93 17.05
N LYS A 96 25.37 6.86 16.72
CA LYS A 96 24.03 6.98 17.34
C LYS A 96 22.93 6.19 16.63
N ARG A 97 23.22 5.55 15.49
CA ARG A 97 22.24 4.80 14.69
C ARG A 97 22.86 3.59 14.03
N LEU A 98 22.01 2.64 13.63
CA LEU A 98 22.38 1.56 12.72
C LEU A 98 22.32 2.03 11.27
N THR A 99 23.07 1.37 10.39
CA THR A 99 23.07 1.54 8.94
C THR A 99 21.69 1.16 8.40
N THR A 100 21.21 1.82 7.34
CA THR A 100 19.93 1.45 6.72
C THR A 100 20.04 0.05 6.12
N ARG A 101 19.25 -0.89 6.64
CA ARG A 101 19.16 -2.29 6.19
C ARG A 101 17.76 -2.60 5.71
N ALA A 102 17.65 -3.49 4.72
CA ALA A 102 16.36 -4.01 4.26
C ALA A 102 16.42 -5.51 3.94
N TRP A 103 15.25 -6.13 3.84
CA TRP A 103 15.05 -7.54 3.52
C TRP A 103 14.30 -7.65 2.20
N ASN A 104 14.79 -8.50 1.31
CA ASN A 104 14.18 -8.85 0.03
C ASN A 104 13.88 -10.35 0.00
N GLY A 105 12.61 -10.73 0.09
CA GLY A 105 12.18 -12.12 -0.01
C GLY A 105 11.58 -12.44 -1.37
N TYR A 106 12.12 -13.45 -2.05
CA TYR A 106 11.61 -13.95 -3.34
C TYR A 106 10.68 -15.16 -3.10
N GLY A 107 9.43 -15.07 -3.57
CA GLY A 107 8.45 -16.16 -3.54
C GLY A 107 8.33 -16.93 -4.86
N PRO A 108 7.40 -17.91 -4.97
CA PRO A 108 7.41 -18.93 -6.04
C PRO A 108 6.96 -18.44 -7.43
N ASN A 109 6.68 -17.13 -7.56
CA ASN A 109 6.37 -16.43 -8.81
C ASN A 109 7.37 -15.27 -9.04
N GLU A 110 8.58 -15.36 -8.50
CA GLU A 110 9.64 -14.31 -8.50
C GLU A 110 9.23 -12.96 -7.85
N LYS A 111 8.01 -12.86 -7.30
CA LYS A 111 7.48 -11.65 -6.68
C LYS A 111 8.28 -11.26 -5.43
N ARG A 112 9.17 -10.28 -5.59
CA ARG A 112 9.97 -9.68 -4.52
C ARG A 112 9.10 -8.96 -3.50
N ASN A 113 9.18 -9.38 -2.24
CA ASN A 113 8.65 -8.64 -1.09
C ASN A 113 9.80 -7.86 -0.44
N PHE A 114 9.58 -6.58 -0.13
CA PHE A 114 10.61 -5.68 0.42
C PHE A 114 10.14 -5.06 1.74
N ARG A 115 11.01 -5.03 2.76
CA ARG A 115 10.80 -4.31 4.04
C ARG A 115 12.12 -3.77 4.58
N TYR A 116 12.09 -2.62 5.24
CA TYR A 116 13.25 -2.14 6.00
C TYR A 116 13.42 -2.98 7.28
N ILE A 117 14.66 -3.28 7.66
CA ILE A 117 15.03 -3.95 8.92
C ILE A 117 15.39 -2.90 9.98
N THR A 118 16.03 -1.80 9.57
CA THR A 118 16.42 -0.67 10.45
C THR A 118 15.82 0.65 9.95
N PRO A 119 15.75 1.71 10.79
CA PRO A 119 15.16 2.98 10.39
C PRO A 119 15.89 3.67 9.22
N LYS A 120 15.20 3.80 8.09
CA LYS A 120 15.62 4.52 6.88
C LYS A 120 16.15 5.94 7.19
N LEU A 121 17.24 6.36 6.55
CA LEU A 121 17.65 7.78 6.52
C LEU A 121 17.45 8.33 5.11
N ARG A 122 16.42 9.16 4.94
CA ARG A 122 16.05 9.74 3.64
C ARG A 122 16.90 10.97 3.34
N LEU A 123 17.67 10.93 2.26
CA LEU A 123 18.37 12.11 1.73
C LEU A 123 17.36 13.14 1.19
N ASP A 124 17.59 14.41 1.52
CA ASP A 124 16.78 15.56 1.11
C ASP A 124 17.68 16.66 0.48
N HIS A 125 17.09 17.77 0.05
CA HIS A 125 17.86 18.86 -0.54
C HIS A 125 18.84 19.52 0.46
N ASN A 126 18.63 19.40 1.78
CA ASN A 126 19.53 19.92 2.81
C ASN A 126 20.71 18.99 3.11
N SER A 127 20.54 17.68 2.91
CA SER A 127 21.57 16.65 3.11
C SER A 127 22.82 16.84 2.25
N LEU A 128 22.71 17.59 1.15
CA LEU A 128 23.76 17.82 0.16
C LEU A 128 24.80 18.86 0.63
N SER A 129 26.08 18.61 0.33
CA SER A 129 27.12 19.64 0.42
C SER A 129 26.91 20.75 -0.62
N GLU A 130 27.60 21.89 -0.46
CA GLU A 130 27.56 22.96 -1.47
C GLU A 130 28.02 22.48 -2.86
N SER A 131 29.08 21.66 -2.92
CA SER A 131 29.55 21.09 -4.19
C SER A 131 28.57 20.10 -4.80
N GLN A 132 27.82 19.35 -3.99
CA GLN A 132 26.75 18.47 -4.47
C GLN A 132 25.53 19.26 -4.97
N VAL A 133 25.16 20.38 -4.34
CA VAL A 133 24.10 21.28 -4.84
C VAL A 133 24.48 21.92 -6.18
N LEU A 134 25.75 22.20 -6.40
CA LEU A 134 26.25 22.69 -7.69
C LEU A 134 26.37 21.61 -8.78
N SER A 135 26.00 20.35 -8.49
CA SER A 135 26.11 19.26 -9.47
C SER A 135 25.30 19.52 -10.76
N LYS A 136 25.74 18.92 -11.87
CA LYS A 136 25.09 19.07 -13.19
C LYS A 136 23.90 18.11 -13.37
N THR A 137 23.89 16.95 -12.72
CA THR A 137 22.80 15.96 -12.83
C THR A 137 22.40 15.40 -11.47
N PHE A 138 21.10 15.17 -11.28
CA PHE A 138 20.53 14.60 -10.06
C PHE A 138 19.64 13.40 -10.35
N HIS A 139 19.99 12.24 -9.78
CA HIS A 139 19.14 11.04 -9.77
C HIS A 139 18.26 10.99 -8.50
N MET A 140 16.97 10.73 -8.67
CA MET A 140 15.98 10.74 -7.59
C MET A 140 14.98 9.58 -7.72
N VAL A 141 14.71 8.88 -6.61
CA VAL A 141 13.64 7.86 -6.52
C VAL A 141 12.66 8.28 -5.42
N CYS A 142 11.47 8.76 -5.79
CA CYS A 142 10.57 9.43 -4.85
C CYS A 142 9.10 9.49 -5.32
N SER A 143 8.20 9.91 -4.41
CA SER A 143 6.82 10.30 -4.76
C SER A 143 6.81 11.59 -5.60
N PRO A 144 5.75 11.86 -6.39
CA PRO A 144 5.68 13.07 -7.21
C PRO A 144 5.79 14.36 -6.38
N GLU A 145 5.07 14.43 -5.26
CA GLU A 145 5.16 15.54 -4.30
C GLU A 145 6.60 15.79 -3.81
N ARG A 146 7.31 14.71 -3.42
CA ARG A 146 8.70 14.81 -2.96
C ARG A 146 9.64 15.17 -4.12
N CYS A 147 9.32 14.80 -5.36
CA CYS A 147 10.11 15.20 -6.52
C CYS A 147 10.15 16.73 -6.64
N CYS A 148 8.99 17.40 -6.57
CA CYS A 148 8.90 18.87 -6.53
C CYS A 148 9.72 19.47 -5.38
N GLN A 149 9.50 18.99 -4.14
CA GLN A 149 10.22 19.47 -2.94
C GLN A 149 11.75 19.30 -3.02
N LEU A 150 12.26 18.34 -3.81
CA LEU A 150 13.69 18.14 -4.03
C LEU A 150 14.23 19.06 -5.11
N VAL A 151 13.53 19.21 -6.24
CA VAL A 151 13.92 20.13 -7.32
C VAL A 151 13.91 21.58 -6.84
N GLU A 152 12.80 22.04 -6.25
CA GLU A 152 12.64 23.40 -5.73
C GLU A 152 13.72 23.74 -4.69
N GLY A 153 13.95 22.85 -3.71
CA GLY A 153 14.96 23.07 -2.67
C GLY A 153 16.40 22.99 -3.18
N ILE A 154 16.70 22.17 -4.19
CA ILE A 154 18.03 22.17 -4.85
C ILE A 154 18.24 23.48 -5.60
N LEU A 155 17.26 23.94 -6.39
CA LEU A 155 17.37 25.17 -7.17
C LEU A 155 17.49 26.39 -6.26
N GLN A 156 16.71 26.48 -5.18
CA GLN A 156 16.81 27.56 -4.19
C GLN A 156 18.17 27.55 -3.46
N ARG A 157 18.68 26.38 -3.04
CA ARG A 157 20.03 26.29 -2.47
C ARG A 157 21.13 26.65 -3.48
N ARG A 158 20.95 26.30 -4.76
CA ARG A 158 21.88 26.65 -5.84
C ARG A 158 21.92 28.17 -6.05
N GLU A 159 20.76 28.82 -6.13
CA GLU A 159 20.64 30.28 -6.23
C GLU A 159 21.34 30.98 -5.05
N ASN A 160 21.07 30.57 -3.81
CA ASN A 160 21.73 31.13 -2.62
C ASN A 160 23.27 30.98 -2.64
N ILE A 161 23.79 29.85 -3.14
CA ILE A 161 25.25 29.63 -3.30
C ILE A 161 25.83 30.55 -4.38
N LEU A 162 25.11 30.77 -5.48
CA LEU A 162 25.53 31.62 -6.60
C LEU A 162 25.46 33.12 -6.26
N GLN A 163 24.49 33.55 -5.44
CA GLN A 163 24.41 34.93 -4.95
C GLN A 163 25.46 35.27 -3.86
N SER A 164 25.98 34.27 -3.14
CA SER A 164 26.86 34.46 -1.98
C SER A 164 28.37 34.33 -2.28
N LYS A 165 28.75 33.99 -3.51
CA LYS A 165 30.16 33.74 -3.91
C LYS A 165 30.41 34.18 -5.36
N ASP A 166 31.60 34.71 -5.64
CA ASP A 166 32.09 34.98 -7.00
C ASP A 166 32.35 33.68 -7.79
N ILE A 167 31.27 33.00 -8.16
CA ILE A 167 31.28 31.79 -9.00
C ILE A 167 31.18 32.21 -10.47
N LYS A 168 31.97 31.55 -11.34
CA LYS A 168 32.02 31.86 -12.77
C LYS A 168 30.62 31.78 -13.41
N PRO A 169 30.16 32.78 -14.20
CA PRO A 169 28.79 32.84 -14.74
C PRO A 169 28.30 31.57 -15.42
N PHE A 170 29.18 30.90 -16.16
CA PHE A 170 28.90 29.63 -16.84
C PHE A 170 28.35 28.50 -15.94
N ILE A 171 28.66 28.49 -14.63
CA ILE A 171 28.12 27.50 -13.67
C ILE A 171 26.75 27.95 -13.11
N ALA A 172 26.48 29.26 -13.13
CA ALA A 172 25.23 29.87 -12.70
C ALA A 172 24.11 29.72 -13.74
N GLU A 173 24.46 29.91 -15.02
CA GLU A 173 23.51 29.95 -16.14
C GLU A 173 22.90 28.59 -16.50
N GLN A 174 23.60 27.48 -16.24
CA GLN A 174 23.13 26.14 -16.62
C GLN A 174 22.29 25.47 -15.52
N ARG A 175 20.99 25.30 -15.79
CA ARG A 175 20.08 24.48 -14.96
C ARG A 175 20.54 23.01 -14.97
N PRO A 176 20.61 22.33 -13.81
CA PRO A 176 20.97 20.92 -13.74
C PRO A 176 19.84 20.00 -14.25
N ILE A 177 20.22 18.83 -14.74
CA ILE A 177 19.32 17.82 -15.29
C ILE A 177 18.81 16.90 -14.17
N PHE A 178 17.49 16.85 -13.97
CA PHE A 178 16.85 15.98 -12.99
C PHE A 178 16.29 14.71 -13.65
N VAL A 179 16.68 13.55 -13.12
CA VAL A 179 16.29 12.22 -13.58
C VAL A 179 15.52 11.50 -12.47
N TRP A 180 14.24 11.21 -12.71
CA TRP A 180 13.29 10.73 -11.69
C TRP A 180 12.72 9.34 -12.00
N GLU A 181 12.84 8.43 -11.03
CA GLU A 181 12.06 7.19 -10.93
C GLU A 181 10.88 7.40 -9.95
N PRO A 182 9.62 7.22 -10.41
CA PRO A 182 8.46 7.23 -9.52
C PRO A 182 8.46 5.96 -8.65
N VAL A 183 8.07 6.09 -7.38
CA VAL A 183 8.04 4.92 -6.48
C VAL A 183 6.90 3.94 -6.81
N PRO A 184 7.14 2.62 -6.92
CA PRO A 184 6.15 1.63 -7.37
C PRO A 184 4.82 1.68 -6.61
N ASN A 185 4.87 1.93 -5.30
CA ASN A 185 3.69 1.94 -4.42
C ASN A 185 2.72 3.09 -4.67
N LEU A 186 3.11 4.13 -5.43
CA LEU A 186 2.27 5.27 -5.81
C LEU A 186 2.00 5.32 -7.31
N CYS A 187 2.31 4.25 -8.04
CA CYS A 187 2.01 4.13 -9.46
C CYS A 187 0.56 3.70 -9.64
N HIS A 188 -0.39 4.59 -9.32
CA HIS A 188 -1.83 4.35 -9.40
C HIS A 188 -2.63 5.63 -9.73
N PRO A 189 -3.83 5.53 -10.34
CA PRO A 189 -4.52 6.68 -10.96
C PRO A 189 -4.78 7.90 -10.05
N GLU A 190 -4.93 7.68 -8.74
CA GLU A 190 -5.15 8.75 -7.75
C GLU A 190 -3.97 9.76 -7.68
N GLU A 191 -2.75 9.35 -8.06
CA GLU A 191 -1.53 10.18 -8.01
C GLU A 191 -1.27 10.94 -9.32
N LEU A 192 -2.02 10.67 -10.38
CA LEU A 192 -1.82 11.30 -11.70
C LEU A 192 -1.77 12.84 -11.66
N PRO A 193 -2.61 13.57 -10.89
CA PRO A 193 -2.53 15.02 -10.82
C PRO A 193 -1.17 15.53 -10.28
N MET A 194 -0.60 14.86 -9.27
CA MET A 194 0.70 15.21 -8.72
C MET A 194 1.86 14.73 -9.60
N PHE A 195 1.70 13.58 -10.28
CA PHE A 195 2.61 13.12 -11.33
C PHE A 195 2.76 14.18 -12.44
N TYR A 196 1.65 14.67 -13.01
CA TYR A 196 1.66 15.73 -14.03
C TYR A 196 2.23 17.07 -13.54
N ASN A 197 2.20 17.35 -12.23
CA ASN A 197 2.89 18.52 -11.67
C ASN A 197 4.41 18.30 -11.62
N ALA A 198 4.85 17.13 -11.16
CA ALA A 198 6.26 16.76 -11.06
C ALA A 198 6.94 16.67 -12.44
N LEU A 199 6.25 16.21 -13.49
CA LEU A 199 6.79 16.14 -14.86
C LEU A 199 7.38 17.47 -15.34
N LYS A 200 6.73 18.60 -15.03
CA LYS A 200 7.16 19.94 -15.44
C LYS A 200 8.46 20.39 -14.77
N GLN A 201 8.85 19.73 -13.68
CA GLN A 201 10.05 20.03 -12.91
C GLN A 201 11.25 19.13 -13.24
N VAL A 202 11.06 18.04 -14.00
CA VAL A 202 12.15 17.09 -14.32
C VAL A 202 12.40 16.95 -15.82
N ASP A 203 13.67 16.74 -16.15
CA ASP A 203 14.14 16.63 -17.53
C ASP A 203 13.96 15.19 -18.07
N VAL A 204 14.02 14.20 -17.18
CA VAL A 204 13.77 12.78 -17.48
C VAL A 204 12.87 12.16 -16.43
N VAL A 205 11.81 11.49 -16.87
CA VAL A 205 10.99 10.59 -16.05
C VAL A 205 11.11 9.16 -16.56
N SER A 206 11.27 8.19 -15.65
CA SER A 206 11.46 6.78 -16.02
C SER A 206 10.71 5.82 -15.09
N PRO A 207 9.42 5.53 -15.37
CA PRO A 207 8.77 4.34 -14.85
C PRO A 207 9.30 3.08 -15.58
N ASN A 208 9.10 1.90 -15.00
CA ASN A 208 9.07 0.67 -15.77
C ASN A 208 7.71 0.45 -16.45
N ASP A 209 7.60 -0.56 -17.31
CA ASP A 209 6.39 -0.91 -18.06
C ASP A 209 5.19 -1.25 -17.15
N LEU A 210 5.40 -1.95 -16.03
CA LEU A 210 4.35 -2.26 -15.06
C LEU A 210 3.92 -1.02 -14.25
N GLU A 211 4.86 -0.14 -13.89
CA GLU A 211 4.57 1.14 -13.22
C GLU A 211 3.75 2.07 -14.11
N LEU A 212 4.16 2.23 -15.38
CA LEU A 212 3.43 3.04 -16.35
C LEU A 212 2.04 2.46 -16.65
N ALA A 213 1.89 1.13 -16.68
CA ALA A 213 0.58 0.50 -16.78
C ALA A 213 -0.30 0.84 -15.57
N SER A 214 0.22 0.60 -14.37
CA SER A 214 -0.52 0.75 -13.11
C SER A 214 -0.93 2.20 -12.83
N MET A 215 -0.09 3.18 -13.18
CA MET A 215 -0.44 4.61 -13.12
C MET A 215 -1.74 4.95 -13.86
N PHE A 216 -2.03 4.26 -14.97
CA PHE A 216 -3.22 4.47 -15.79
C PHE A 216 -4.29 3.39 -15.60
N GLY A 217 -4.14 2.53 -14.58
CA GLY A 217 -5.08 1.45 -14.26
C GLY A 217 -4.95 0.18 -15.10
N ASN A 218 -3.95 0.10 -15.99
CA ASN A 218 -3.68 -1.08 -16.82
C ASN A 218 -2.84 -2.12 -16.06
N GLN A 219 -3.01 -3.40 -16.38
CA GLN A 219 -2.23 -4.50 -15.79
C GLN A 219 -0.87 -4.73 -16.46
N SER A 220 -0.68 -4.20 -17.67
CA SER A 220 0.54 -4.29 -18.47
C SER A 220 0.56 -3.17 -19.51
N TRP A 221 1.75 -2.71 -19.90
CA TRP A 221 1.95 -1.72 -20.96
C TRP A 221 2.83 -2.34 -22.07
N THR A 222 2.50 -2.11 -23.35
CA THR A 222 3.40 -2.47 -24.45
C THR A 222 3.28 -1.52 -25.63
N VAL A 223 4.42 -1.06 -26.17
CA VAL A 223 4.47 -0.16 -27.35
C VAL A 223 3.69 -0.70 -28.56
N ARG A 224 3.47 -2.02 -28.67
CA ARG A 224 2.71 -2.62 -29.77
C ARG A 224 1.20 -2.35 -29.68
N ASN A 225 0.68 -2.07 -28.49
CA ASN A 225 -0.74 -1.75 -28.25
C ASN A 225 -1.00 -0.25 -28.47
N SER A 226 -2.07 0.09 -29.19
CA SER A 226 -2.43 1.49 -29.50
C SER A 226 -2.86 2.29 -28.28
N SER A 227 -3.56 1.70 -27.30
CA SER A 227 -3.91 2.39 -26.05
C SER A 227 -2.68 2.75 -25.23
N ASP A 228 -1.67 1.89 -25.25
CA ASP A 228 -0.46 2.05 -24.45
C ASP A 228 0.49 3.07 -25.08
N ARG A 229 0.54 3.15 -26.42
CA ARG A 229 1.13 4.29 -27.14
C ARG A 229 0.38 5.60 -26.86
N ALA A 230 -0.95 5.57 -26.77
CA ALA A 230 -1.73 6.75 -26.41
C ALA A 230 -1.36 7.25 -24.99
N ILE A 231 -1.23 6.35 -24.00
CA ILE A 231 -0.74 6.68 -22.65
C ILE A 231 0.62 7.38 -22.71
N ALA A 232 1.60 6.82 -23.42
CA ALA A 232 2.92 7.45 -23.57
C ALA A 232 2.84 8.82 -24.27
N SER A 233 2.00 8.95 -25.30
CA SER A 233 1.74 10.22 -25.99
C SER A 233 1.12 11.26 -25.06
N THR A 234 0.16 10.89 -24.21
CA THR A 234 -0.48 11.77 -23.22
C THR A 234 0.50 12.24 -22.16
N VAL A 235 1.37 11.36 -21.66
CA VAL A 235 2.44 11.73 -20.71
C VAL A 235 3.38 12.76 -21.34
N VAL A 236 3.88 12.54 -22.55
CA VAL A 236 4.78 13.50 -23.21
C VAL A 236 4.07 14.81 -23.57
N LYS A 237 2.84 14.76 -24.08
CA LYS A 237 2.04 15.95 -24.45
C LYS A 237 1.61 16.81 -23.25
N SER A 238 1.68 16.29 -22.02
CA SER A 238 1.45 17.08 -20.80
C SER A 238 2.61 18.06 -20.47
N GLY A 239 3.76 17.89 -21.12
CA GLY A 239 4.98 18.69 -20.92
C GLY A 239 5.89 18.07 -19.86
N ILE A 240 7.05 17.56 -20.30
CA ILE A 240 8.13 17.08 -19.43
C ILE A 240 9.23 18.16 -19.42
N GLY A 241 9.68 18.56 -18.24
CA GLY A 241 10.65 19.64 -18.03
C GLY A 241 10.10 21.05 -18.30
N PRO A 242 10.88 22.10 -17.99
CA PRO A 242 10.43 23.49 -18.09
C PRO A 242 9.95 23.89 -19.49
N ASP A 243 10.66 23.44 -20.53
CA ASP A 243 10.35 23.75 -21.93
C ASP A 243 9.39 22.74 -22.58
N GLY A 244 8.85 21.77 -21.82
CA GLY A 244 8.01 20.67 -22.33
C GLY A 244 8.75 19.62 -23.18
N ASN A 245 10.07 19.71 -23.30
CA ASN A 245 10.91 18.97 -24.24
C ASN A 245 11.67 17.77 -23.63
N GLY A 246 11.36 17.40 -22.38
CA GLY A 246 12.01 16.32 -21.66
C GLY A 246 11.70 14.91 -22.20
N LEU A 247 12.18 13.92 -21.46
CA LEU A 247 12.23 12.51 -21.88
C LEU A 247 11.38 11.61 -20.98
N LEU A 248 10.46 10.86 -21.57
CA LEU A 248 9.87 9.66 -20.97
C LEU A 248 10.71 8.45 -21.39
N ALA A 249 11.39 7.80 -20.45
CA ALA A 249 12.21 6.61 -20.69
C ALA A 249 11.59 5.38 -19.99
N VAL A 250 10.72 4.64 -20.67
CA VAL A 250 10.05 3.44 -20.13
C VAL A 250 11.01 2.26 -20.12
N ARG A 251 11.31 1.71 -18.94
CA ARG A 251 12.17 0.53 -18.77
C ARG A 251 11.34 -0.75 -18.93
N ALA A 252 11.65 -1.59 -19.91
CA ALA A 252 10.83 -2.74 -20.33
C ALA A 252 11.57 -4.10 -20.17
N GLY A 253 12.51 -4.18 -19.21
CA GLY A 253 13.24 -5.40 -18.85
C GLY A 253 13.90 -6.08 -20.04
N LYS A 254 13.46 -7.30 -20.36
CA LYS A 254 13.94 -8.10 -21.52
C LYS A 254 13.75 -7.42 -22.89
N HIS A 255 12.91 -6.40 -22.98
CA HIS A 255 12.71 -5.62 -24.19
C HIS A 255 13.64 -4.39 -24.28
N GLY A 256 14.43 -4.09 -23.24
CA GLY A 256 15.31 -2.91 -23.19
C GLY A 256 14.56 -1.68 -22.69
N CYS A 257 14.63 -0.56 -23.42
CA CYS A 257 13.90 0.66 -23.07
C CYS A 257 13.23 1.34 -24.27
N TYR A 258 12.10 1.99 -24.01
CA TYR A 258 11.38 2.83 -24.97
C TYR A 258 11.47 4.30 -24.54
N ALA A 259 11.96 5.14 -25.43
CA ALA A 259 12.13 6.57 -25.22
C ALA A 259 11.11 7.36 -26.05
N PHE A 260 10.49 8.35 -25.42
CA PHE A 260 9.53 9.26 -26.06
C PHE A 260 9.84 10.72 -25.67
N SER A 261 9.84 11.62 -26.64
CA SER A 261 9.96 13.07 -26.44
C SER A 261 9.35 13.81 -27.62
N ARG A 262 8.49 14.81 -27.36
CA ARG A 262 7.58 15.41 -28.37
C ARG A 262 6.86 14.31 -29.17
N ASP A 263 6.95 14.34 -30.50
CA ASP A 263 6.41 13.32 -31.42
C ASP A 263 7.44 12.24 -31.82
N LEU A 264 8.61 12.20 -31.16
CA LEU A 264 9.65 11.20 -31.41
C LEU A 264 9.48 9.97 -30.52
N SER A 265 9.66 8.80 -31.12
CA SER A 265 9.82 7.51 -30.41
C SER A 265 11.16 6.86 -30.79
N LEU A 266 11.75 6.14 -29.84
CA LEU A 266 12.96 5.33 -30.05
C LEU A 266 12.90 4.07 -29.18
N HIS A 267 13.30 2.93 -29.75
CA HIS A 267 13.47 1.68 -29.02
C HIS A 267 14.95 1.30 -28.99
N ILE A 268 15.49 1.04 -27.79
CA ILE A 268 16.80 0.41 -27.62
C ILE A 268 16.56 -1.01 -27.07
N PRO A 269 16.98 -2.09 -27.76
CA PRO A 269 16.83 -3.46 -27.29
C PRO A 269 17.74 -3.75 -26.10
N ALA A 270 17.36 -4.72 -25.26
CA ALA A 270 18.23 -5.22 -24.20
C ALA A 270 19.48 -5.90 -24.77
N TYR A 271 20.62 -5.81 -24.05
CA TYR A 271 21.84 -6.52 -24.43
C TYR A 271 21.67 -8.04 -24.25
N GLY A 272 21.49 -8.76 -25.36
CA GLY A 272 21.18 -10.20 -25.36
C GLY A 272 22.29 -11.13 -24.87
N GLY A 273 23.50 -10.63 -24.62
CA GLY A 273 24.60 -11.42 -24.07
C GLY A 273 24.59 -11.57 -22.55
N ALA A 274 23.83 -10.73 -21.82
CA ALA A 274 23.81 -10.74 -20.36
C ALA A 274 22.98 -11.90 -19.78
N LYS A 275 23.55 -12.60 -18.80
CA LYS A 275 22.90 -13.72 -18.10
C LYS A 275 22.13 -13.21 -16.90
N VAL A 276 20.80 -13.17 -16.97
CA VAL A 276 19.94 -12.72 -15.85
C VAL A 276 20.08 -13.63 -14.61
N VAL A 277 20.34 -13.03 -13.44
CA VAL A 277 20.47 -13.68 -12.12
C VAL A 277 19.66 -12.94 -11.04
N ASP A 278 19.70 -11.60 -11.00
CA ASP A 278 18.82 -10.76 -10.17
C ASP A 278 18.55 -9.41 -10.87
N PRO A 279 17.30 -9.06 -11.23
CA PRO A 279 16.99 -7.79 -11.89
C PRO A 279 17.01 -6.56 -10.94
N THR A 280 17.23 -6.74 -9.64
CA THR A 280 17.20 -5.67 -8.64
C THR A 280 18.30 -4.64 -8.88
N GLY A 281 17.95 -3.35 -8.75
CA GLY A 281 18.90 -2.24 -8.91
C GLY A 281 19.23 -1.86 -10.36
N ALA A 282 19.06 -2.76 -11.32
CA ALA A 282 19.40 -2.51 -12.74
C ALA A 282 18.69 -1.27 -13.31
N GLY A 283 17.44 -0.99 -12.89
CA GLY A 283 16.72 0.22 -13.25
C GLY A 283 17.32 1.52 -12.68
N ASN A 284 17.97 1.47 -11.52
CA ASN A 284 18.65 2.62 -10.93
C ASN A 284 20.03 2.83 -11.57
N ALA A 285 20.74 1.75 -11.90
CA ALA A 285 21.97 1.82 -12.68
C ALA A 285 21.73 2.36 -14.11
N PHE A 286 20.63 1.96 -14.75
CA PHE A 286 20.17 2.59 -16.00
C PHE A 286 20.06 4.12 -15.84
N LEU A 287 19.42 4.60 -14.77
CA LEU A 287 19.18 6.04 -14.59
C LEU A 287 20.42 6.83 -14.15
N GLY A 288 21.31 6.24 -13.34
CA GLY A 288 22.62 6.84 -13.04
C GLY A 288 23.51 6.95 -14.27
N ALA A 289 23.54 5.90 -15.09
CA ALA A 289 24.24 5.90 -16.38
C ALA A 289 23.62 6.91 -17.37
N LEU A 290 22.29 6.98 -17.46
CA LEU A 290 21.58 7.94 -18.31
C LEU A 290 21.88 9.39 -17.88
N ALA A 291 21.78 9.69 -16.58
CA ALA A 291 22.08 11.00 -16.02
C ALA A 291 23.52 11.43 -16.38
N GLN A 292 24.51 10.59 -16.08
CA GLN A 292 25.91 10.89 -16.41
C GLN A 292 26.13 11.02 -17.93
N ALA A 293 25.53 10.14 -18.74
CA ALA A 293 25.76 10.13 -20.19
C ALA A 293 25.22 11.40 -20.88
N LEU A 294 24.11 11.94 -20.41
CA LEU A 294 23.52 13.20 -20.91
C LEU A 294 24.44 14.42 -20.76
N ILE A 295 25.52 14.36 -19.96
CA ILE A 295 26.48 15.46 -19.77
C ILE A 295 27.93 15.08 -20.13
N SER A 296 28.12 13.98 -20.89
CA SER A 296 29.43 13.31 -21.06
C SER A 296 29.78 12.95 -22.51
N MET A 297 29.27 13.69 -23.51
CA MET A 297 29.46 13.36 -24.93
C MET A 297 30.93 13.28 -25.37
N GLU A 298 31.81 13.98 -24.66
CA GLU A 298 33.26 13.99 -24.84
C GLU A 298 34.00 12.76 -24.26
N ARG A 299 33.35 11.89 -23.49
CA ARG A 299 34.01 10.75 -22.78
C ARG A 299 34.15 9.51 -23.65
N LYS A 300 35.09 8.62 -23.28
CA LYS A 300 35.40 7.37 -24.00
C LYS A 300 34.14 6.54 -24.33
N PRO A 301 33.16 6.31 -23.42
CA PRO A 301 31.97 5.52 -23.76
C PRO A 301 31.10 6.14 -24.87
N LEU A 302 30.78 7.44 -24.77
CA LEU A 302 29.95 8.11 -25.77
C LEU A 302 30.67 8.20 -27.12
N LYS A 303 32.00 8.41 -27.11
CA LYS A 303 32.85 8.33 -28.32
C LYS A 303 32.81 6.94 -28.97
N VAL A 304 32.79 5.85 -28.19
CA VAL A 304 32.66 4.48 -28.72
C VAL A 304 31.28 4.26 -29.37
N VAL A 305 30.20 4.73 -28.73
CA VAL A 305 28.83 4.65 -29.30
C VAL A 305 28.75 5.42 -30.62
N SER A 306 29.18 6.68 -30.64
CA SER A 306 29.18 7.52 -31.85
C SER A 306 30.09 6.99 -32.97
N SER A 307 31.22 6.36 -32.63
CA SER A 307 32.13 5.75 -33.62
C SER A 307 31.58 4.44 -34.20
N ALA A 308 30.89 3.63 -33.40
CA ALA A 308 30.22 2.42 -33.87
C ALA A 308 29.04 2.75 -34.80
N LEU A 309 28.21 3.72 -34.39
CA LEU A 309 26.95 4.05 -35.04
C LEU A 309 27.07 5.09 -36.17
N GLY A 310 28.11 5.93 -36.18
CA GLY A 310 28.38 6.92 -37.22
C GLY A 310 28.67 6.35 -38.62
N LYS A 311 28.62 5.01 -38.77
CA LYS A 311 28.67 4.29 -40.05
C LYS A 311 27.29 3.95 -40.62
N SER A 312 26.21 4.17 -39.86
CA SER A 312 24.83 3.86 -40.25
C SER A 312 24.07 5.14 -40.59
N GLU A 313 23.65 5.29 -41.85
CA GLU A 313 22.85 6.44 -42.32
C GLU A 313 21.54 6.57 -41.53
N GLN A 314 20.93 5.44 -41.17
CA GLN A 314 19.73 5.40 -40.32
C GLN A 314 20.01 6.01 -38.94
N TRP A 315 21.15 5.67 -38.31
CA TRP A 315 21.51 6.28 -37.03
C TRP A 315 21.78 7.77 -37.16
N ILE A 316 22.45 8.22 -38.23
CA ILE A 316 22.67 9.66 -38.47
C ILE A 316 21.33 10.39 -38.57
N ALA A 317 20.32 9.80 -39.22
CA ALA A 317 18.96 10.34 -39.23
C ALA A 317 18.30 10.34 -37.83
N ILE A 318 18.47 9.29 -37.01
CA ILE A 318 17.97 9.26 -35.61
C ILE A 318 18.63 10.37 -34.78
N ALA A 319 19.96 10.48 -34.84
CA ALA A 319 20.74 11.46 -34.09
C ALA A 319 20.39 12.90 -34.46
N ASN A 320 20.15 13.17 -35.74
CA ASN A 320 19.70 14.48 -36.22
C ASN A 320 18.27 14.79 -35.77
N ALA A 321 17.35 13.82 -35.80
CA ALA A 321 15.97 13.99 -35.36
C ALA A 321 15.85 14.27 -33.85
N TRP A 322 16.65 13.58 -33.02
CA TRP A 322 16.63 13.69 -31.56
C TRP A 322 17.38 14.92 -31.00
N GLY A 323 17.91 15.80 -31.86
CA GLY A 323 18.60 17.02 -31.46
C GLY A 323 19.96 16.79 -30.80
N GLU A 324 20.65 17.88 -30.49
CA GLU A 324 21.90 17.90 -29.69
C GLU A 324 22.91 16.80 -30.06
N GLN A 325 23.17 16.60 -31.35
CA GLN A 325 24.12 15.60 -31.87
C GLN A 325 23.80 14.14 -31.47
N GLY A 326 22.54 13.80 -31.21
CA GLY A 326 22.13 12.44 -30.82
C GLY A 326 22.43 12.08 -29.37
N ARG A 327 22.59 13.08 -28.49
CA ARG A 327 22.88 12.95 -27.05
C ARG A 327 21.98 11.95 -26.33
N ILE A 328 20.67 12.06 -26.49
CA ILE A 328 19.69 11.17 -25.85
C ILE A 328 19.80 9.71 -26.36
N PRO A 329 19.74 9.43 -27.68
CA PRO A 329 19.97 8.08 -28.22
C PRO A 329 21.27 7.42 -27.72
N ALA A 330 22.40 8.14 -27.71
CA ALA A 330 23.67 7.58 -27.24
C ALA A 330 23.69 7.31 -25.72
N ALA A 331 23.05 8.17 -24.93
CA ALA A 331 22.91 8.03 -23.49
C ALA A 331 22.02 6.84 -23.10
N LEU A 332 20.95 6.55 -23.87
CA LEU A 332 20.09 5.39 -23.67
C LEU A 332 20.80 4.06 -23.94
N ILE A 333 21.72 4.02 -24.92
CA ILE A 333 22.57 2.85 -25.20
C ILE A 333 23.53 2.61 -24.02
N CYS A 334 24.20 3.65 -23.51
CA CYS A 334 25.01 3.56 -22.29
C CYS A 334 24.20 3.04 -21.09
N ALA A 335 23.02 3.61 -20.86
CA ALA A 335 22.12 3.22 -19.77
C ALA A 335 21.70 1.74 -19.85
N THR A 336 21.41 1.24 -21.05
CA THR A 336 21.03 -0.15 -21.30
C THR A 336 22.19 -1.11 -21.03
N VAL A 337 23.43 -0.74 -21.37
CA VAL A 337 24.62 -1.56 -21.09
C VAL A 337 24.97 -1.56 -19.61
N ALA A 338 24.88 -0.42 -18.93
CA ALA A 338 25.11 -0.35 -17.48
C ALA A 338 24.12 -1.25 -16.70
N ALA A 339 22.84 -1.24 -17.09
CA ALA A 339 21.84 -2.16 -16.54
C ALA A 339 22.20 -3.64 -16.80
N SER A 340 22.78 -3.96 -17.96
CA SER A 340 23.15 -5.34 -18.34
C SER A 340 24.23 -5.97 -17.45
N PHE A 341 25.07 -5.17 -16.79
CA PHE A 341 26.05 -5.67 -15.81
C PHE A 341 25.42 -5.93 -14.44
N VAL A 342 24.43 -5.13 -14.04
CA VAL A 342 23.76 -5.30 -12.73
C VAL A 342 22.93 -6.58 -12.69
N ILE A 343 22.26 -6.93 -13.79
CA ILE A 343 21.38 -8.11 -13.82
C ILE A 343 22.10 -9.47 -13.69
N GLU A 344 23.44 -9.50 -13.73
CA GLU A 344 24.25 -10.72 -13.84
C GLU A 344 24.65 -11.35 -12.50
N GLN A 345 24.52 -10.62 -11.41
CA GLN A 345 24.84 -11.13 -10.08
C GLN A 345 23.91 -10.55 -9.00
N VAL A 346 23.97 -11.12 -7.81
CA VAL A 346 23.20 -10.64 -6.66
C VAL A 346 23.93 -9.44 -6.04
N GLY A 347 23.33 -8.26 -6.13
CA GLY A 347 23.93 -7.01 -5.64
C GLY A 347 24.61 -6.19 -6.75
N VAL A 348 25.46 -5.26 -6.32
CA VAL A 348 26.26 -4.42 -7.24
C VAL A 348 27.33 -5.23 -8.01
N PRO A 349 27.59 -4.91 -9.29
CA PRO A 349 28.70 -5.47 -10.09
C PRO A 349 30.08 -5.38 -9.43
N ASN A 350 30.92 -6.38 -9.66
CA ASN A 350 32.30 -6.38 -9.20
C ASN A 350 33.20 -5.59 -10.17
N ILE A 351 33.94 -4.60 -9.67
CA ILE A 351 34.97 -3.90 -10.43
C ILE A 351 36.33 -4.57 -10.23
N ALA A 352 37.08 -4.75 -11.31
CA ALA A 352 38.46 -5.21 -11.32
C ALA A 352 39.28 -4.38 -12.33
N CYS A 353 40.61 -4.41 -12.20
CA CYS A 353 41.53 -3.82 -13.17
C CYS A 353 42.37 -4.95 -13.79
N SER A 354 42.55 -4.96 -15.11
CA SER A 354 43.50 -5.85 -15.76
C SER A 354 44.95 -5.41 -15.52
N ASP A 355 45.90 -6.30 -15.79
CA ASP A 355 47.35 -6.00 -15.73
C ASP A 355 47.74 -4.87 -16.71
N GLU A 356 46.95 -4.67 -17.78
CA GLU A 356 47.10 -3.59 -18.77
C GLU A 356 46.42 -2.27 -18.33
N GLY A 357 45.78 -2.23 -17.15
CA GLY A 357 45.15 -1.03 -16.60
C GLY A 357 43.68 -0.82 -16.98
N GLU A 358 43.06 -1.76 -17.71
CA GLU A 358 41.65 -1.67 -18.14
C GLU A 358 40.68 -2.00 -16.99
N GLU A 359 39.68 -1.14 -16.77
CA GLU A 359 38.58 -1.43 -15.84
C GLU A 359 37.59 -2.44 -16.43
N ARG A 360 37.32 -3.50 -15.68
CA ARG A 360 36.40 -4.57 -16.04
C ARG A 360 35.31 -4.72 -14.98
N TRP A 361 34.09 -4.92 -15.43
CA TRP A 361 32.91 -5.10 -14.60
C TRP A 361 32.42 -6.55 -14.80
N ASN A 362 32.27 -7.29 -13.70
CA ASN A 362 32.01 -8.75 -13.72
C ASN A 362 33.05 -9.58 -14.53
N GLY A 363 34.19 -8.99 -14.91
CA GLY A 363 35.22 -9.60 -15.75
C GLY A 363 35.26 -9.13 -17.22
N GLU A 364 34.28 -8.36 -17.69
CA GLU A 364 34.21 -7.84 -19.07
C GLU A 364 34.46 -6.32 -19.17
N SER A 365 34.88 -5.84 -20.34
CA SER A 365 35.07 -4.40 -20.61
C SER A 365 33.72 -3.72 -20.90
N TYR A 366 33.37 -2.69 -20.11
CA TYR A 366 32.15 -1.89 -20.33
C TYR A 366 32.14 -1.27 -21.73
N THR A 367 33.29 -0.79 -22.22
CA THR A 367 33.40 -0.20 -23.57
C THR A 367 33.30 -1.22 -24.71
N GLU A 368 33.70 -2.46 -24.50
CA GLU A 368 33.53 -3.54 -25.49
C GLU A 368 32.06 -3.94 -25.60
N ARG A 369 31.40 -4.21 -24.46
CA ARG A 369 29.97 -4.51 -24.41
C ARG A 369 29.12 -3.38 -25.02
N LEU A 370 29.54 -2.14 -24.80
CA LEU A 370 28.95 -0.95 -25.40
C LEU A 370 29.13 -0.88 -26.92
N HIS A 371 30.29 -1.27 -27.44
CA HIS A 371 30.52 -1.38 -28.87
C HIS A 371 29.62 -2.47 -29.50
N LEU A 372 29.48 -3.63 -28.85
CA LEU A 372 28.63 -4.73 -29.31
C LEU A 372 27.14 -4.33 -29.36
N LEU A 373 26.60 -3.70 -28.32
CA LEU A 373 25.21 -3.22 -28.35
C LEU A 373 25.04 -2.14 -29.44
N ALA A 374 25.95 -1.18 -29.52
CA ALA A 374 25.89 -0.10 -30.52
C ALA A 374 25.91 -0.64 -31.95
N LEU A 375 26.76 -1.62 -32.28
CA LEU A 375 26.73 -2.28 -33.59
C LEU A 375 25.38 -2.99 -33.82
N SER A 376 24.87 -3.75 -32.85
CA SER A 376 23.57 -4.45 -33.01
C SER A 376 22.39 -3.50 -33.24
N VAL A 377 22.41 -2.30 -32.64
CA VAL A 377 21.43 -1.24 -32.90
C VAL A 377 21.62 -0.65 -34.30
N GLY A 378 22.86 -0.36 -34.71
CA GLY A 378 23.18 0.24 -36.00
C GLY A 378 22.86 -0.61 -37.24
N TYR A 379 22.76 -1.93 -37.05
CA TYR A 379 22.33 -2.91 -38.06
C TYR A 379 20.86 -3.34 -37.94
N SER A 380 20.10 -2.84 -36.95
CA SER A 380 18.71 -3.25 -36.75
C SER A 380 17.74 -2.55 -37.70
N HIS A 381 17.12 -3.32 -38.60
CA HIS A 381 16.03 -2.82 -39.45
C HIS A 381 14.74 -2.50 -38.67
N ASP A 382 14.59 -2.99 -37.43
CA ASP A 382 13.43 -2.77 -36.55
C ASP A 382 13.52 -1.47 -35.72
N LEU A 383 14.28 -0.47 -36.17
CA LEU A 383 14.33 0.87 -35.56
C LEU A 383 13.04 1.66 -35.84
N ASP A 384 12.01 1.39 -35.03
CA ASP A 384 10.64 1.89 -35.22
C ASP A 384 10.48 3.40 -34.92
N GLN A 385 10.81 4.22 -35.92
CA GLN A 385 10.62 5.67 -35.92
C GLN A 385 9.18 6.12 -36.26
N ARG A 386 8.24 5.22 -36.59
CA ARG A 386 6.99 5.58 -37.29
C ARG A 386 5.71 5.27 -36.52
N LEU A 387 5.65 5.71 -35.26
CA LEU A 387 4.48 5.51 -34.39
C LEU A 387 3.47 6.67 -34.37
N PHE A 388 3.78 7.81 -35.02
CA PHE A 388 2.88 8.97 -35.16
C PHE A 388 2.72 9.41 -36.63
N SER A 389 2.01 8.62 -37.43
CA SER A 389 1.43 9.11 -38.69
C SER A 389 0.23 10.00 -38.39
N ALA A 390 0.37 11.30 -38.60
CA ALA A 390 -0.71 12.27 -38.46
C ALA A 390 -1.79 12.05 -39.53
N GLY A 391 -2.89 11.35 -39.17
CA GLY A 391 -3.97 11.05 -40.11
C GLY A 391 -5.27 10.49 -39.51
N GLU A 392 -5.23 9.74 -38.41
CA GLU A 392 -6.40 8.93 -37.96
C GLU A 392 -6.93 9.25 -36.53
N PHE A 393 -6.65 10.44 -35.97
CA PHE A 393 -7.20 10.85 -34.66
C PHE A 393 -7.62 12.33 -34.61
N PHE A 394 -8.64 12.67 -35.40
CA PHE A 394 -9.43 13.90 -35.23
C PHE A 394 -10.91 13.62 -35.47
N ASP A 395 -11.60 13.12 -34.46
CA ASP A 395 -12.96 13.60 -34.17
C ASP A 395 -13.32 13.40 -32.68
N THR A 396 -14.23 14.22 -32.16
CA THR A 396 -14.74 14.21 -30.77
C THR A 396 -13.70 14.30 -29.62
N PHE A 397 -13.34 15.52 -29.22
CA PHE A 397 -13.36 16.00 -27.81
C PHE A 397 -12.83 17.45 -27.72
N ASP A 398 -13.58 18.42 -28.25
CA ASP A 398 -13.32 19.86 -28.02
C ASP A 398 -14.20 20.36 -26.87
N ILE A 399 -13.57 20.86 -25.79
CA ILE A 399 -14.26 21.38 -24.60
C ILE A 399 -14.25 22.89 -24.68
N LYS A 400 -15.41 23.50 -24.96
CA LYS A 400 -15.60 24.95 -24.91
C LYS A 400 -16.79 25.33 -24.05
N ASN A 401 -16.49 26.11 -23.01
CA ASN A 401 -17.48 26.93 -22.32
C ASN A 401 -17.92 28.05 -23.27
N GLU A 402 -19.23 28.33 -23.32
CA GLU A 402 -19.71 29.72 -23.23
C GLU A 402 -21.20 29.77 -22.84
N HIS A 403 -21.69 30.96 -22.48
CA HIS A 403 -23.00 31.16 -21.86
C HIS A 403 -24.05 31.75 -22.81
N SER A 404 -25.31 31.50 -22.44
CA SER A 404 -26.53 32.29 -22.75
C SER A 404 -27.26 32.04 -24.08
N ALA A 405 -28.43 32.70 -24.21
CA ALA A 405 -29.38 32.70 -25.31
C ALA A 405 -30.17 31.40 -25.62
N SER A 406 -31.40 31.35 -25.10
CA SER A 406 -32.57 30.72 -25.75
C SER A 406 -33.56 31.85 -26.13
N PRO A 407 -34.76 31.61 -26.73
CA PRO A 407 -35.34 30.35 -27.23
C PRO A 407 -36.02 30.46 -28.62
N ARG A 408 -36.39 29.32 -29.25
CA ARG A 408 -37.81 28.97 -29.57
C ARG A 408 -38.00 27.64 -30.33
N ALA A 409 -38.83 26.80 -29.71
CA ALA A 409 -39.74 25.77 -30.24
C ALA A 409 -39.71 25.35 -31.73
N CYS A 410 -39.75 24.03 -31.93
CA CYS A 410 -40.97 23.41 -32.47
C CYS A 410 -41.22 22.02 -31.84
N VAL A 411 -42.47 21.58 -31.76
CA VAL A 411 -42.90 20.32 -31.11
C VAL A 411 -43.63 19.46 -32.13
N ARG A 412 -43.32 18.15 -32.21
CA ARG A 412 -44.32 17.13 -32.56
C ARG A 412 -44.01 15.76 -31.97
N THR A 413 -45.08 15.12 -31.51
CA THR A 413 -45.15 13.82 -30.82
C THR A 413 -45.66 12.70 -31.76
N LEU A 414 -45.86 11.49 -31.21
CA LEU A 414 -46.56 10.29 -31.75
C LEU A 414 -45.63 9.20 -32.32
N ARG A 415 -45.84 7.89 -32.06
CA ARG A 415 -46.65 7.20 -31.02
C ARG A 415 -46.24 5.73 -30.85
N LEU A 416 -46.56 5.14 -29.70
CA LEU A 416 -46.49 3.69 -29.41
C LEU A 416 -47.47 2.84 -30.22
N ARG A 417 -47.02 1.64 -30.63
CA ARG A 417 -47.78 0.40 -30.90
C ARG A 417 -46.80 -0.80 -30.88
N HIS A 418 -47.15 -2.03 -30.53
CA HIS A 418 -48.21 -2.56 -29.66
C HIS A 418 -47.94 -4.06 -29.43
N LEU A 419 -48.12 -4.60 -28.22
CA LEU A 419 -48.70 -5.94 -28.00
C LEU A 419 -49.01 -6.16 -26.50
N GLN A 420 -50.03 -6.95 -26.22
CA GLN A 420 -50.54 -7.31 -24.89
C GLN A 420 -51.13 -8.72 -24.98
N HIS A 421 -51.25 -9.42 -23.84
CA HIS A 421 -52.32 -10.34 -23.38
C HIS A 421 -51.74 -11.27 -22.30
N TYR A 422 -52.43 -11.73 -21.23
CA TYR A 422 -53.78 -11.51 -20.68
C TYR A 422 -53.66 -11.62 -19.11
N GLN A 423 -54.38 -10.84 -18.28
CA GLN A 423 -55.59 -11.21 -17.48
C GLN A 423 -55.44 -12.44 -16.54
N LYS A 424 -56.01 -12.57 -15.32
CA LYS A 424 -57.06 -11.91 -14.48
C LYS A 424 -56.91 -12.50 -13.02
N LEU A 425 -57.55 -12.16 -11.88
CA LEU A 425 -58.60 -11.29 -11.30
C LEU A 425 -58.08 -10.88 -9.89
N ARG A 426 -58.23 -9.66 -9.34
CA ARG A 426 -59.35 -8.94 -8.66
C ARG A 426 -59.69 -9.31 -7.18
N PRO A 427 -60.20 -8.37 -6.35
CA PRO A 427 -60.09 -8.41 -4.87
C PRO A 427 -61.43 -8.26 -4.10
N ALA A 428 -61.37 -8.08 -2.77
CA ALA A 428 -62.45 -7.62 -1.90
C ALA A 428 -62.03 -6.44 -1.00
N ALA A 429 -63.00 -5.71 -0.45
CA ALA A 429 -62.83 -4.51 0.41
C ALA A 429 -63.33 -4.80 1.86
N GLY A 430 -63.18 -3.95 2.88
CA GLY A 430 -62.59 -2.60 3.01
C GLY A 430 -62.97 -1.96 4.37
N VAL A 431 -62.87 -0.62 4.49
CA VAL A 431 -63.22 0.19 5.70
C VAL A 431 -62.26 0.00 6.90
N GLY A 432 -61.85 1.00 7.69
CA GLY A 432 -62.00 2.47 7.58
C GLY A 432 -61.63 3.21 8.89
N ALA A 433 -61.65 4.55 8.85
CA ALA A 433 -61.63 5.51 9.99
C ALA A 433 -60.33 5.81 10.80
N GLN A 434 -59.82 7.04 10.57
CA GLN A 434 -59.37 8.07 11.53
C GLN A 434 -58.21 7.86 12.54
N MET A 435 -57.30 8.85 12.54
CA MET A 435 -56.37 9.17 13.64
C MET A 435 -57.08 9.75 14.87
N LYS A 436 -56.65 9.37 16.08
CA LYS A 436 -56.66 10.25 17.27
C LYS A 436 -55.40 10.03 18.12
N LYS A 437 -54.84 11.12 18.66
CA LYS A 437 -53.87 11.09 19.77
C LYS A 437 -54.57 10.60 21.04
N LEU A 438 -53.83 9.91 21.92
CA LEU A 438 -54.06 9.93 23.36
C LEU A 438 -52.72 9.75 24.10
N GLN A 439 -52.68 10.14 25.39
CA GLN A 439 -51.45 10.26 26.17
C GLN A 439 -51.16 9.03 27.05
N LEU A 440 -49.90 9.00 27.51
CA LEU A 440 -49.37 8.26 28.67
C LEU A 440 -50.40 7.90 29.75
N LEU A 441 -50.35 6.65 30.19
CA LEU A 441 -50.59 6.29 31.60
C LEU A 441 -49.37 5.52 32.14
N ARG A 442 -49.27 5.52 33.47
CA ARG A 442 -48.11 5.09 34.27
C ARG A 442 -48.54 3.94 35.20
N TRP A 443 -47.58 3.39 35.96
CA TRP A 443 -47.69 2.30 36.97
C TRP A 443 -47.52 0.90 36.32
N SER A 444 -46.53 0.06 36.66
CA SER A 444 -45.87 -0.37 37.92
C SER A 444 -46.49 -1.64 38.53
N GLY A 445 -45.71 -2.72 38.57
CA GLY A 445 -46.07 -3.99 39.21
C GLY A 445 -44.86 -4.93 39.27
N SER A 446 -44.70 -5.66 40.37
CA SER A 446 -43.54 -6.54 40.65
C SER A 446 -43.99 -7.99 40.75
N VAL A 447 -43.20 -8.94 40.22
CA VAL A 447 -43.25 -10.37 40.55
C VAL A 447 -41.83 -10.95 40.58
N LEU A 448 -41.51 -11.72 41.62
CA LEU A 448 -40.27 -12.52 41.76
C LEU A 448 -40.57 -13.85 42.46
N SER A 449 -40.15 -14.98 41.86
CA SER A 449 -40.13 -16.34 42.43
C SER A 449 -39.31 -17.23 41.47
N GLN A 450 -38.58 -18.30 41.84
CA GLN A 450 -38.41 -18.98 43.14
C GLN A 450 -36.95 -19.51 43.29
N ARG A 451 -36.61 -20.17 44.41
CA ARG A 451 -35.25 -20.67 44.73
C ARG A 451 -35.12 -22.20 44.61
N ILE A 452 -33.91 -22.70 44.32
CA ILE A 452 -33.41 -24.05 44.69
C ILE A 452 -31.96 -23.95 45.23
N ARG A 453 -31.53 -24.90 46.08
CA ARG A 453 -30.19 -25.07 46.70
C ARG A 453 -29.86 -26.59 46.72
N PRO A 454 -28.59 -27.03 46.58
CA PRO A 454 -27.78 -27.42 47.76
C PRO A 454 -26.22 -27.28 47.60
N THR A 455 -25.48 -26.60 48.50
CA THR A 455 -24.63 -27.09 49.63
C THR A 455 -23.27 -27.81 49.36
N THR A 456 -22.16 -27.20 49.83
CA THR A 456 -20.89 -27.80 50.39
C THR A 456 -20.03 -28.73 49.49
N ARG A 457 -18.68 -28.84 49.57
CA ARG A 457 -17.49 -28.27 50.28
C ARG A 457 -16.25 -28.88 49.53
N CYS A 458 -15.02 -28.36 49.37
CA CYS A 458 -14.29 -27.09 49.59
C CYS A 458 -13.33 -26.92 48.35
N ALA A 459 -12.04 -26.51 48.31
CA ALA A 459 -11.04 -25.97 49.26
C ALA A 459 -9.89 -25.23 48.51
N ALA A 460 -9.27 -24.25 49.19
CA ALA A 460 -7.98 -23.57 48.90
C ALA A 460 -7.77 -22.84 47.53
N PRO A 461 -6.86 -21.83 47.43
CA PRO A 461 -6.96 -20.79 46.40
C PRO A 461 -5.75 -20.61 45.44
N ALA A 462 -6.02 -20.11 44.23
CA ALA A 462 -5.07 -19.47 43.30
C ALA A 462 -5.80 -18.44 42.39
N PRO A 463 -5.13 -17.45 41.77
CA PRO A 463 -5.80 -16.20 41.37
C PRO A 463 -6.53 -16.19 40.00
N HIS A 464 -7.57 -15.35 39.94
CA HIS A 464 -8.16 -14.69 38.76
C HIS A 464 -8.35 -15.50 37.46
N GLN A 465 -9.44 -16.26 37.40
CA GLN A 465 -10.24 -16.36 36.17
C GLN A 465 -11.49 -15.47 36.27
N LEU A 466 -11.77 -14.68 35.24
CA LEU A 466 -13.04 -13.97 35.08
C LEU A 466 -14.06 -14.85 34.34
N PHE A 467 -14.71 -15.75 35.07
CA PHE A 467 -15.98 -16.33 34.63
C PHE A 467 -17.13 -15.36 34.97
N PHE A 468 -18.01 -15.09 34.01
CA PHE A 468 -19.17 -14.21 34.20
C PHE A 468 -20.23 -14.84 35.12
N THR A 469 -20.13 -14.59 36.42
CA THR A 469 -21.26 -14.72 37.35
C THR A 469 -21.98 -13.38 37.46
N ALA A 470 -23.27 -13.34 37.12
CA ALA A 470 -24.05 -12.11 37.10
C ALA A 470 -24.39 -11.62 38.53
N ILE A 471 -23.52 -10.81 39.13
CA ILE A 471 -23.81 -10.13 40.40
C ILE A 471 -24.75 -8.95 40.13
N ARG A 472 -26.04 -9.15 40.44
CA ARG A 472 -27.08 -8.12 40.33
C ARG A 472 -27.00 -7.13 41.51
N GLN A 473 -26.09 -6.16 41.46
CA GLN A 473 -26.17 -4.99 42.36
C GLN A 473 -27.29 -4.05 41.89
N GLN A 474 -28.20 -3.70 42.80
CA GLN A 474 -29.24 -2.70 42.58
C GLN A 474 -28.82 -1.41 43.26
N SER A 475 -28.51 -0.37 42.48
CA SER A 475 -28.17 0.96 43.02
C SER A 475 -29.42 1.68 43.52
N SER A 476 -29.80 1.45 44.78
CA SER A 476 -30.73 2.31 45.51
C SER A 476 -29.97 3.49 46.11
N ALA A 477 -30.07 4.67 45.49
CA ALA A 477 -29.54 5.90 46.06
C ALA A 477 -30.39 6.36 47.25
N SER A 478 -29.73 6.70 48.36
CA SER A 478 -30.35 7.35 49.52
C SER A 478 -29.40 8.43 50.03
N SER A 479 -29.90 9.66 50.10
CA SER A 479 -29.14 10.85 50.52
C SER A 479 -29.01 10.95 52.04
N SER A 480 -27.82 11.29 52.54
CA SER A 480 -27.60 11.76 53.90
C SER A 480 -26.84 13.09 53.86
N VAL A 481 -27.43 14.12 54.46
CA VAL A 481 -26.78 15.43 54.69
C VAL A 481 -25.70 15.24 55.76
N LEU A 482 -24.59 15.96 55.63
CA LEU A 482 -23.65 16.20 56.72
C LEU A 482 -23.54 17.72 56.92
N ALA A 483 -23.50 18.12 58.19
CA ALA A 483 -23.49 19.51 58.61
C ALA A 483 -22.06 20.04 58.80
N GLU A 484 -21.95 21.35 58.99
CA GLU A 484 -20.72 22.03 59.37
C GLU A 484 -20.36 21.71 60.82
N GLU A 485 -19.08 21.41 61.09
CA GLU A 485 -18.48 21.55 62.42
C GLU A 485 -17.02 21.97 62.23
N ASN A 486 -16.65 23.14 62.76
CA ASN A 486 -15.29 23.64 62.78
C ASN A 486 -14.61 23.19 64.08
N GLU A 487 -13.36 22.73 64.03
CA GLU A 487 -12.35 23.11 65.02
C GLU A 487 -10.97 23.24 64.33
N SER A 488 -10.11 24.05 64.95
CA SER A 488 -8.81 24.48 64.43
C SER A 488 -7.64 23.77 65.10
N PHE A 489 -6.57 23.53 64.36
CA PHE A 489 -5.24 23.31 64.96
C PHE A 489 -4.16 23.91 64.07
N ASP A 490 -3.17 24.55 64.70
CA ASP A 490 -2.30 25.51 64.01
C ASP A 490 -0.95 24.95 63.53
N ASP A 491 -0.55 25.54 62.40
CA ASP A 491 0.81 25.94 62.00
C ASP A 491 1.89 24.97 61.43
N GLU A 492 2.80 25.64 60.71
CA GLU A 492 4.13 25.25 60.22
C GLU A 492 4.31 23.91 59.47
N HIS A 493 4.02 23.94 58.16
CA HIS A 493 5.08 23.67 57.15
C HIS A 493 4.70 24.17 55.74
N PHE A 494 5.16 25.37 55.38
CA PHE A 494 5.04 25.92 54.02
C PHE A 494 6.00 25.21 53.03
N SER A 495 5.54 24.12 52.42
CA SER A 495 6.13 23.62 51.17
C SER A 495 5.44 24.28 49.97
N SER A 496 6.07 25.32 49.42
CA SER A 496 5.52 26.14 48.34
C SER A 496 5.57 25.43 46.98
N PHE A 497 4.66 24.46 46.77
CA PHE A 497 4.41 23.92 45.43
C PHE A 497 3.80 25.02 44.53
N PRO A 498 4.37 25.28 43.34
CA PRO A 498 3.92 26.38 42.49
C PRO A 498 2.55 26.07 41.87
N THR A 499 1.51 26.76 42.34
CA THR A 499 0.16 26.77 41.75
C THR A 499 0.20 27.47 40.38
N ASN A 500 0.62 26.75 39.33
CA ASN A 500 0.78 27.38 38.02
C ASN A 500 0.54 26.44 36.82
N ARG A 501 -0.74 26.07 36.62
CA ARG A 501 -1.38 25.80 35.32
C ARG A 501 -2.88 25.60 35.51
N PRO A 502 -3.76 26.25 34.70
CA PRO A 502 -5.09 25.70 34.48
C PRO A 502 -4.91 24.35 33.74
N LEU A 503 -5.43 23.27 34.32
CA LEU A 503 -5.50 21.98 33.65
C LEU A 503 -6.67 22.01 32.67
N ASN A 504 -6.41 22.46 31.43
CA ASN A 504 -7.35 22.24 30.33
C ASN A 504 -7.67 20.73 30.27
N PRO A 505 -8.94 20.32 30.25
CA PRO A 505 -9.29 18.91 30.21
C PRO A 505 -8.79 18.26 28.90
N PRO A 506 -8.40 16.98 28.93
CA PRO A 506 -7.86 16.27 27.76
C PRO A 506 -8.89 16.04 26.65
N SER A 507 -10.17 16.26 26.94
CA SER A 507 -11.30 16.19 26.02
C SER A 507 -12.28 17.35 26.29
N PRO A 508 -13.09 17.76 25.30
CA PRO A 508 -14.06 18.85 25.45
C PRO A 508 -15.13 18.58 26.53
N PRO A 509 -15.64 19.62 27.21
CA PRO A 509 -16.69 19.46 28.22
C PRO A 509 -17.97 18.91 27.62
N VAL A 510 -18.64 18.01 28.35
CA VAL A 510 -19.83 17.27 27.89
C VAL A 510 -20.95 18.19 27.39
N GLU A 511 -21.10 19.39 27.95
CA GLU A 511 -22.09 20.38 27.54
C GLU A 511 -21.87 20.94 26.13
N ALA A 512 -20.61 21.04 25.66
CA ALA A 512 -20.29 21.51 24.32
C ALA A 512 -20.85 20.59 23.22
N SER A 513 -21.14 19.32 23.53
CA SER A 513 -21.74 18.38 22.59
C SER A 513 -23.12 18.82 22.06
N LEU A 514 -23.86 19.61 22.84
CA LEU A 514 -25.16 20.16 22.44
C LEU A 514 -25.05 21.27 21.40
N ASN A 515 -23.91 21.98 21.36
CA ASN A 515 -23.68 23.12 20.48
C ASN A 515 -22.92 22.74 19.19
N SER A 516 -22.48 21.49 19.06
CA SER A 516 -21.74 21.01 17.88
C SER A 516 -22.67 20.78 16.67
N PRO A 517 -22.48 21.53 15.56
CA PRO A 517 -23.19 21.25 14.31
C PRO A 517 -22.69 19.94 13.69
N LYS A 518 -21.42 19.56 13.91
CA LYS A 518 -20.82 18.32 13.39
C LYS A 518 -21.45 17.08 14.03
N LEU A 519 -21.66 17.06 15.35
CA LEU A 519 -22.39 15.99 16.03
C LEU A 519 -23.83 15.86 15.55
N SER A 520 -24.53 17.00 15.43
CA SER A 520 -25.92 17.04 14.94
C SER A 520 -26.02 16.51 13.51
N ALA A 521 -25.04 16.83 12.65
CA ALA A 521 -24.97 16.35 11.28
C ALA A 521 -24.67 14.85 11.19
N ILE A 522 -23.70 14.30 11.94
CA ILE A 522 -23.39 12.85 11.87
C ILE A 522 -24.49 11.99 12.53
N HIS A 523 -25.14 12.47 13.59
CA HIS A 523 -26.32 11.80 14.18
C HIS A 523 -27.45 11.65 13.16
N SER A 524 -27.76 12.75 12.45
CA SER A 524 -28.79 12.79 11.40
C SER A 524 -28.41 11.95 10.18
N ARG A 525 -27.15 12.04 9.72
CA ARG A 525 -26.62 11.33 8.53
C ARG A 525 -26.68 9.81 8.69
N LEU A 526 -26.41 9.30 9.89
CA LEU A 526 -26.46 7.87 10.20
C LEU A 526 -27.83 7.41 10.71
N SER A 527 -28.85 8.27 10.64
CA SER A 527 -30.22 8.00 11.10
C SER A 527 -30.30 7.44 12.53
N LEU A 528 -29.43 7.94 13.43
CA LEU A 528 -29.27 7.35 14.76
C LEU A 528 -30.56 7.48 15.60
N PRO A 529 -30.90 6.50 16.45
CA PRO A 529 -32.10 6.56 17.27
C PRO A 529 -32.12 7.80 18.17
N GLN A 530 -33.26 8.51 18.24
CA GLN A 530 -33.44 9.69 19.11
C GLN A 530 -33.22 9.42 20.61
N ARG A 531 -33.14 8.15 21.03
CA ARG A 531 -32.78 7.73 22.40
C ARG A 531 -31.28 7.81 22.69
N LEU A 532 -30.44 7.91 21.66
CA LEU A 532 -28.99 8.13 21.77
C LEU A 532 -28.73 9.65 21.81
N PRO A 533 -28.30 10.21 22.96
CA PRO A 533 -28.06 11.64 23.10
C PRO A 533 -26.71 12.05 22.49
N LEU A 534 -26.59 13.33 22.11
CA LEU A 534 -25.36 13.87 21.52
C LEU A 534 -24.15 13.75 22.46
N GLN A 535 -24.37 13.77 23.78
CA GLN A 535 -23.35 13.52 24.82
C GLN A 535 -22.71 12.14 24.68
N THR A 536 -23.50 11.07 24.49
CA THR A 536 -22.96 9.72 24.29
C THR A 536 -22.27 9.62 22.93
N LEU A 537 -22.79 10.29 21.90
CA LEU A 537 -22.16 10.31 20.58
C LEU A 537 -20.80 11.02 20.60
N ALA A 538 -20.68 12.16 21.28
CA ALA A 538 -19.42 12.86 21.54
C ALA A 538 -18.40 11.93 22.21
N ARG A 539 -18.83 11.20 23.25
CA ARG A 539 -17.99 10.21 23.93
C ARG A 539 -17.47 9.10 23.01
N THR A 540 -18.18 8.72 21.93
CA THR A 540 -17.65 7.72 20.97
C THR A 540 -16.42 8.24 20.20
N LEU A 541 -16.28 9.55 20.06
CA LEU A 541 -15.22 10.22 19.30
C LEU A 541 -13.94 10.49 20.11
N VAL A 542 -13.98 10.29 21.44
CA VAL A 542 -12.80 10.42 22.31
C VAL A 542 -12.15 9.06 22.50
N ASP A 543 -11.01 8.83 21.85
CA ASP A 543 -10.23 7.61 22.00
C ASP A 543 -9.49 7.54 23.35
N GLU A 544 -9.19 6.33 23.82
CA GLU A 544 -8.40 6.06 25.05
C GLU A 544 -7.02 6.75 25.04
N SER A 545 -6.43 7.00 23.87
CA SER A 545 -5.19 7.76 23.72
C SER A 545 -5.35 9.28 23.92
N ALA A 546 -6.54 9.83 23.65
CA ALA A 546 -6.84 11.24 23.92
C ALA A 546 -7.11 11.45 25.42
N ASP A 547 -8.05 10.68 25.97
CA ASP A 547 -8.47 10.79 27.36
C ASP A 547 -8.27 9.45 28.11
N PRO A 548 -7.38 9.39 29.12
CA PRO A 548 -7.17 8.16 29.89
C PRO A 548 -8.34 7.81 30.82
N SER A 549 -9.31 8.71 31.04
CA SER A 549 -10.47 8.47 31.91
C SER A 549 -11.46 7.50 31.26
N PRO A 550 -11.73 6.32 31.88
CA PRO A 550 -12.72 5.37 31.37
C PRO A 550 -14.16 5.90 31.39
N GLN A 551 -14.40 7.09 31.97
CA GLN A 551 -15.70 7.76 31.99
C GLN A 551 -15.94 8.62 30.75
N PHE A 552 -14.88 9.21 30.18
CA PHE A 552 -14.98 10.18 29.07
C PHE A 552 -14.52 9.60 27.73
N ASN A 553 -13.70 8.53 27.73
CA ASN A 553 -13.29 7.86 26.50
C ASN A 553 -14.28 6.77 26.01
N ASN A 554 -14.06 6.34 24.77
CA ASN A 554 -14.87 5.38 24.02
C ASN A 554 -14.56 3.90 24.33
N LYS A 555 -13.55 3.58 25.14
CA LYS A 555 -12.97 2.23 25.26
C LYS A 555 -13.99 1.15 25.62
N SER A 556 -14.84 1.41 26.60
CA SER A 556 -15.88 0.48 27.06
C SER A 556 -16.98 0.26 26.02
N LEU A 557 -17.37 1.30 25.29
CA LEU A 557 -18.32 1.22 24.18
C LEU A 557 -17.72 0.48 22.98
N SER A 558 -16.42 0.68 22.70
CA SER A 558 -15.65 0.01 21.63
C SER A 558 -15.53 -1.49 21.87
N ILE A 559 -15.34 -1.93 23.12
CA ILE A 559 -15.37 -3.36 23.48
C ILE A 559 -16.77 -3.95 23.19
N LEU A 560 -17.82 -3.38 23.80
CA LEU A 560 -19.20 -3.86 23.64
C LEU A 560 -19.65 -3.93 22.17
N GLY A 561 -19.35 -2.89 21.38
CA GLY A 561 -19.67 -2.89 19.95
C GLY A 561 -18.76 -3.80 19.12
N GLY A 562 -17.51 -4.02 19.55
CA GLY A 562 -16.60 -4.99 18.94
C GLY A 562 -17.12 -6.42 19.09
N ASP A 563 -17.61 -6.78 20.28
CA ASP A 563 -18.21 -8.08 20.55
C ASP A 563 -19.50 -8.29 19.73
N LEU A 564 -20.37 -7.28 19.68
CA LEU A 564 -21.61 -7.31 18.88
C LEU A 564 -21.34 -7.44 17.38
N LEU A 565 -20.39 -6.66 16.84
CA LEU A 565 -19.99 -6.75 15.43
C LEU A 565 -19.38 -8.12 15.12
N THR A 566 -18.54 -8.65 16.01
CA THR A 566 -17.94 -9.99 15.87
C THR A 566 -19.02 -11.06 15.84
N TYR A 567 -19.97 -11.02 16.77
CA TYR A 567 -21.09 -11.96 16.85
C TYR A 567 -21.99 -11.91 15.60
N TYR A 568 -22.48 -10.73 15.21
CA TYR A 568 -23.37 -10.58 14.05
C TYR A 568 -22.67 -10.96 12.72
N THR A 569 -21.37 -10.68 12.59
CA THR A 569 -20.60 -11.05 11.38
C THR A 569 -20.28 -12.54 11.34
N ALA A 570 -19.93 -13.15 12.47
CA ALA A 570 -19.71 -14.59 12.56
C ALA A 570 -21.00 -15.38 12.29
N GLU A 571 -22.12 -15.01 12.93
CA GLU A 571 -23.39 -15.73 12.70
C GLU A 571 -23.88 -15.57 11.25
N HIS A 572 -23.69 -14.40 10.63
CA HIS A 572 -24.06 -14.18 9.23
C HIS A 572 -23.20 -15.04 8.30
N LEU A 573 -21.88 -14.96 8.40
CA LEU A 573 -20.97 -15.70 7.52
C LEU A 573 -21.12 -17.22 7.67
N ILE A 574 -21.24 -17.73 8.91
CA ILE A 574 -21.40 -19.17 9.17
C ILE A 574 -22.78 -19.66 8.69
N SER A 575 -23.86 -18.89 8.92
CA SER A 575 -25.20 -19.31 8.47
C SER A 575 -25.35 -19.25 6.95
N THR A 576 -24.70 -18.29 6.29
CA THR A 576 -24.75 -18.12 4.83
C THR A 576 -23.78 -19.05 4.12
N TYR A 577 -22.61 -19.37 4.69
CA TYR A 577 -21.59 -20.24 4.10
C TYR A 577 -21.13 -21.29 5.12
N PRO A 578 -21.96 -22.29 5.45
CA PRO A 578 -21.68 -23.24 6.55
C PRO A 578 -20.48 -24.17 6.33
N ARG A 579 -19.89 -24.13 5.13
CA ARG A 579 -18.70 -24.90 4.75
C ARG A 579 -17.40 -24.07 4.76
N LEU A 580 -17.47 -22.78 5.08
CA LEU A 580 -16.35 -21.86 4.89
C LEU A 580 -15.12 -22.26 5.74
N PRO A 581 -13.94 -22.51 5.16
CA PRO A 581 -12.74 -22.86 5.92
C PRO A 581 -12.37 -21.76 6.92
N VAL A 582 -11.98 -22.13 8.15
CA VAL A 582 -11.80 -21.19 9.28
C VAL A 582 -10.83 -20.05 8.94
N LYS A 583 -9.80 -20.33 8.15
CA LYS A 583 -8.84 -19.30 7.68
C LYS A 583 -9.47 -18.26 6.73
N VAL A 584 -10.43 -18.69 5.92
CA VAL A 584 -11.20 -17.81 5.02
C VAL A 584 -12.29 -17.07 5.81
N LEU A 585 -12.90 -17.71 6.81
CA LEU A 585 -13.84 -17.06 7.74
C LEU A 585 -13.18 -15.89 8.47
N TRP A 586 -11.98 -16.06 9.05
CA TRP A 586 -11.23 -14.95 9.67
C TRP A 586 -10.90 -13.84 8.68
N ALA A 587 -10.48 -14.18 7.45
CA ALA A 587 -10.21 -13.18 6.41
C ALA A 587 -11.47 -12.39 6.02
N ALA A 588 -12.61 -13.07 5.91
CA ALA A 588 -13.91 -12.44 5.63
C ALA A 588 -14.37 -11.54 6.79
N MET A 589 -14.25 -11.99 8.04
CA MET A 589 -14.52 -11.19 9.23
C MET A 589 -13.63 -9.94 9.28
N TYR A 590 -12.33 -10.06 8.96
CA TYR A 590 -11.43 -8.91 8.88
C TYR A 590 -11.83 -7.94 7.74
N SER A 591 -12.26 -8.46 6.58
CA SER A 591 -12.75 -7.65 5.46
C SER A 591 -14.08 -6.93 5.74
N TYR A 592 -14.90 -7.42 6.69
CA TYR A 592 -16.12 -6.72 7.13
C TYR A 592 -15.87 -5.76 8.30
N ILE A 593 -15.16 -6.17 9.37
CA ILE A 593 -15.08 -5.45 10.66
C ILE A 593 -13.64 -5.24 11.20
N GLY A 594 -12.63 -5.49 10.38
CA GLY A 594 -11.23 -5.15 10.65
C GLY A 594 -10.94 -3.65 10.57
N ALA A 595 -9.74 -3.22 10.97
CA ALA A 595 -9.45 -1.79 11.11
C ALA A 595 -9.49 -1.01 9.77
N LYS A 596 -9.14 -1.64 8.65
CA LYS A 596 -9.15 -1.01 7.32
C LYS A 596 -10.57 -0.72 6.79
N PRO A 597 -11.52 -1.69 6.69
CA PRO A 597 -12.87 -1.40 6.23
C PRO A 597 -13.63 -0.43 7.15
N LEU A 598 -13.44 -0.52 8.47
CA LEU A 598 -14.06 0.44 9.40
C LEU A 598 -13.51 1.88 9.20
N ALA A 599 -12.22 2.05 8.86
CA ALA A 599 -11.64 3.34 8.51
C ALA A 599 -11.96 3.84 7.09
N ALA A 600 -12.47 2.97 6.20
CA ALA A 600 -13.14 3.41 4.98
C ALA A 600 -14.55 3.94 5.30
N MET A 601 -15.31 3.17 6.08
CA MET A 601 -16.66 3.52 6.53
C MET A 601 -16.72 4.86 7.27
N THR A 602 -15.76 5.20 8.14
CA THR A 602 -15.72 6.54 8.78
C THR A 602 -15.57 7.68 7.78
N ARG A 603 -14.83 7.49 6.69
CA ARG A 603 -14.67 8.51 5.63
C ARG A 603 -15.94 8.63 4.79
N GLU A 604 -16.59 7.50 4.48
CA GLU A 604 -17.93 7.47 3.86
C GLU A 604 -18.98 8.18 4.73
N TRP A 605 -18.87 8.06 6.06
CA TRP A 605 -19.71 8.76 7.04
C TRP A 605 -19.38 10.25 7.21
N GLY A 606 -18.37 10.78 6.51
CA GLY A 606 -17.94 12.17 6.62
C GLY A 606 -17.40 12.52 8.00
N LEU A 607 -16.56 11.64 8.57
CA LEU A 607 -15.86 11.87 9.83
C LEU A 607 -14.51 12.57 9.58
N GLU A 608 -14.28 13.65 10.32
CA GLU A 608 -13.03 14.41 10.34
C GLU A 608 -12.20 14.11 11.60
N PHE A 609 -10.88 14.28 11.52
CA PHE A 609 -9.96 14.08 12.64
C PHE A 609 -9.57 15.41 13.28
N ALA A 610 -9.41 15.42 14.60
CA ALA A 610 -8.67 16.48 15.27
C ALA A 610 -7.20 16.50 14.80
N ALA A 611 -6.57 17.68 14.82
CA ALA A 611 -5.12 17.79 14.64
C ALA A 611 -4.40 17.15 15.83
N GLU A 612 -4.80 17.58 17.03
CA GLU A 612 -4.37 17.13 18.36
C GLU A 612 -5.62 17.12 19.28
N PRO A 613 -5.75 16.21 20.26
CA PRO A 613 -6.87 16.23 21.21
C PRO A 613 -6.74 17.36 22.23
N GLY A 614 -7.87 17.98 22.60
CA GLY A 614 -7.89 19.09 23.56
C GLY A 614 -9.29 19.61 23.87
N SER A 615 -9.41 20.39 24.94
CA SER A 615 -10.65 20.98 25.47
C SER A 615 -11.42 21.88 24.49
N GLU A 616 -10.68 22.50 23.58
CA GLU A 616 -11.07 23.54 22.62
C GLU A 616 -11.55 22.98 21.27
N VAL A 617 -11.44 21.67 21.07
CA VAL A 617 -11.77 20.98 19.83
C VAL A 617 -13.29 20.77 19.73
N ASP A 618 -13.87 20.93 18.53
CA ASP A 618 -15.28 20.60 18.29
C ASP A 618 -15.55 19.13 18.67
N PRO A 619 -16.49 18.84 19.61
CA PRO A 619 -16.83 17.47 20.03
C PRO A 619 -17.27 16.52 18.89
N GLY A 620 -17.56 17.03 17.70
CA GLY A 620 -17.85 16.24 16.49
C GLY A 620 -16.61 15.81 15.68
N LEU A 621 -15.39 16.09 16.14
CA LEU A 621 -14.14 15.61 15.56
C LEU A 621 -13.63 14.36 16.29
N LEU A 622 -13.07 13.39 15.55
CA LEU A 622 -12.42 12.21 16.13
C LEU A 622 -11.10 12.62 16.79
N GLN A 623 -11.01 12.40 18.11
CA GLN A 623 -9.90 12.82 18.95
C GLN A 623 -9.10 11.61 19.43
N PHE A 624 -7.81 11.60 19.08
CA PHE A 624 -6.85 10.56 19.43
C PHE A 624 -5.44 11.11 19.32
N LYS A 625 -4.50 10.64 20.16
CA LYS A 625 -3.08 10.96 19.96
C LYS A 625 -2.54 10.11 18.82
N ARG A 626 -1.93 10.74 17.82
CA ARG A 626 -1.44 10.03 16.63
C ARG A 626 -0.16 9.28 16.97
N LEU A 627 -0.12 7.98 16.69
CA LEU A 627 1.12 7.20 16.80
C LEU A 627 2.18 7.74 15.81
N PRO A 628 3.43 8.01 16.23
CA PRO A 628 4.48 8.49 15.33
C PRO A 628 4.73 7.56 14.12
N PRO A 629 5.06 8.11 12.94
CA PRO A 629 5.08 7.34 11.68
C PRO A 629 6.21 6.31 11.57
N ASP A 630 7.23 6.39 12.43
CA ASP A 630 8.34 5.44 12.50
C ASP A 630 8.29 4.54 13.77
N THR A 631 7.17 4.52 14.50
CA THR A 631 7.01 3.62 15.64
C THR A 631 6.91 2.16 15.20
N LEU A 632 7.86 1.34 15.66
CA LEU A 632 7.85 -0.12 15.48
C LEU A 632 6.73 -0.73 16.35
N VAL A 633 5.55 -0.90 15.75
CA VAL A 633 4.50 -1.74 16.31
C VAL A 633 4.94 -3.19 16.14
N GLU A 634 5.45 -3.80 17.21
CA GLU A 634 5.83 -5.21 17.24
C GLU A 634 4.61 -6.08 16.91
N THR A 635 4.59 -6.64 15.70
CA THR A 635 3.67 -7.73 15.37
C THR A 635 4.32 -9.03 15.80
N ASN A 636 3.51 -9.97 16.32
CA ASN A 636 3.98 -11.30 16.69
C ASN A 636 4.36 -12.09 15.42
N SER A 637 5.60 -11.92 14.97
CA SER A 637 6.20 -12.56 13.79
C SER A 637 6.12 -14.08 13.85
N ASP A 638 6.33 -14.61 15.05
CA ASP A 638 6.48 -16.02 15.33
C ASP A 638 5.12 -16.74 15.35
N GLY A 639 4.04 -15.95 15.49
CA GLY A 639 2.66 -16.44 15.57
C GLY A 639 2.43 -17.36 16.77
N THR A 640 3.13 -17.11 17.87
CA THR A 640 3.07 -17.89 19.11
C THR A 640 1.97 -17.39 20.02
N PHE A 641 1.16 -18.31 20.57
CA PHE A 641 0.07 -17.95 21.46
C PHE A 641 0.42 -18.33 22.89
N LEU A 642 0.35 -17.39 23.84
CA LEU A 642 0.48 -17.70 25.26
C LEU A 642 -0.68 -18.64 25.67
N SER A 643 -0.35 -19.86 26.07
CA SER A 643 -1.29 -20.68 26.84
C SER A 643 -1.58 -20.01 28.17
N ARG A 644 -2.70 -20.40 28.78
CA ARG A 644 -3.05 -20.06 30.17
C ARG A 644 -1.95 -20.42 31.18
N ASP A 645 -1.12 -21.40 30.86
CA ASP A 645 0.00 -21.89 31.68
C ASP A 645 1.31 -21.10 31.45
N GLY A 646 1.26 -19.98 30.72
CA GLY A 646 2.42 -19.16 30.36
C GLY A 646 3.28 -19.71 29.22
N ASN A 647 3.09 -20.98 28.83
CA ASN A 647 3.84 -21.62 27.74
C ASN A 647 3.44 -21.09 26.35
N LEU A 648 4.42 -20.79 25.50
CA LEU A 648 4.20 -20.42 24.10
C LEU A 648 3.78 -21.63 23.26
N THR A 649 2.62 -21.53 22.60
CA THR A 649 2.06 -22.58 21.74
C THR A 649 2.19 -22.22 20.25
N LYS A 650 2.38 -23.24 19.41
CA LYS A 650 2.58 -23.08 17.96
C LYS A 650 1.29 -22.70 17.24
N ARG A 651 1.42 -21.99 16.11
CA ARG A 651 0.40 -21.40 15.22
C ARG A 651 -0.59 -22.38 14.55
N SER A 652 -1.17 -23.35 15.27
CA SER A 652 -2.19 -24.26 14.76
C SER A 652 -3.55 -23.57 14.61
N THR A 653 -4.42 -24.04 13.71
CA THR A 653 -5.78 -23.48 13.57
C THR A 653 -6.54 -23.53 14.89
N SER A 654 -6.42 -24.63 15.66
CA SER A 654 -7.08 -24.80 16.96
C SER A 654 -6.57 -23.82 18.03
N ALA A 655 -5.26 -23.55 18.08
CA ALA A 655 -4.70 -22.55 18.99
C ALA A 655 -5.20 -21.14 18.66
N ARG A 656 -5.30 -20.80 17.36
CA ARG A 656 -5.86 -19.52 16.90
C ARG A 656 -7.33 -19.32 17.26
N ILE A 657 -8.12 -20.40 17.38
CA ILE A 657 -9.54 -20.33 17.82
C ILE A 657 -9.65 -20.08 19.33
N ILE A 658 -8.74 -20.62 20.14
CA ILE A 658 -8.83 -20.60 21.61
C ILE A 658 -8.11 -19.38 22.22
N TYR A 659 -6.97 -18.98 21.66
CA TYR A 659 -6.07 -17.96 22.21
C TYR A 659 -5.90 -16.74 21.30
N GLY A 660 -6.52 -16.75 20.11
CA GLY A 660 -6.51 -15.61 19.20
C GLY A 660 -7.64 -14.62 19.45
N ASP A 661 -7.57 -13.50 18.75
CA ASP A 661 -8.67 -12.52 18.70
C ASP A 661 -9.78 -12.97 17.71
N ALA A 662 -10.74 -12.07 17.45
CA ALA A 662 -11.84 -12.30 16.50
C ALA A 662 -11.39 -12.66 15.06
N PHE A 663 -10.13 -12.40 14.70
CA PHE A 663 -9.52 -12.71 13.40
C PHE A 663 -8.47 -13.83 13.50
N GLY A 664 -8.36 -14.46 14.67
CA GLY A 664 -7.36 -15.45 15.01
C GLY A 664 -5.93 -14.89 15.00
N GLU A 665 -5.73 -13.58 15.12
CA GLU A 665 -4.41 -13.00 15.36
C GLU A 665 -4.03 -13.14 16.84
N SER A 666 -2.75 -13.12 17.17
CA SER A 666 -2.31 -13.46 18.53
C SER A 666 -2.50 -12.30 19.49
N ALA A 667 -3.37 -12.49 20.48
CA ALA A 667 -3.61 -11.56 21.59
C ALA A 667 -2.48 -11.55 22.64
N LEU A 668 -1.21 -11.65 22.21
CA LEU A 668 -0.10 -11.33 23.11
C LEU A 668 -0.28 -9.86 23.53
N PRO A 669 -0.14 -9.52 24.82
CA PRO A 669 -0.19 -8.13 25.24
C PRO A 669 0.99 -7.41 24.57
N TYR A 670 0.68 -6.41 23.73
CA TYR A 670 1.68 -5.45 23.25
C TYR A 670 2.42 -4.90 24.48
N PRO A 671 3.72 -5.20 24.68
CA PRO A 671 4.41 -4.82 25.92
C PRO A 671 4.57 -3.31 26.06
N VAL A 672 4.41 -2.59 24.95
CA VAL A 672 4.49 -1.14 24.87
C VAL A 672 3.08 -0.54 24.88
N HIS A 673 2.70 0.03 26.02
CA HIS A 673 1.66 1.05 26.07
C HIS A 673 2.18 2.31 25.35
N PHE A 674 2.03 2.34 24.02
CA PHE A 674 2.24 3.57 23.25
C PHE A 674 1.19 4.61 23.66
N GLU A 675 1.60 5.87 23.88
CA GLU A 675 0.68 6.97 24.22
C GLU A 675 -0.29 7.35 23.07
N GLY A 676 -0.06 6.82 21.87
CA GLY A 676 -0.83 7.11 20.67
C GLY A 676 -1.35 5.87 19.95
N VAL A 677 -2.25 6.11 19.00
CA VAL A 677 -2.94 5.08 18.21
C VAL A 677 -2.85 5.40 16.72
N THR A 678 -2.94 4.38 15.86
CA THR A 678 -2.99 4.60 14.40
C THR A 678 -4.38 5.10 13.99
N PRO A 679 -4.50 6.00 12.99
CA PRO A 679 -5.80 6.55 12.57
C PRO A 679 -6.84 5.47 12.23
N ASN A 680 -6.42 4.38 11.58
CA ASN A 680 -7.31 3.26 11.26
C ASN A 680 -7.87 2.56 12.51
N ARG A 681 -7.08 2.46 13.59
CA ARG A 681 -7.51 1.85 14.85
C ARG A 681 -8.39 2.80 15.68
N ALA A 682 -8.13 4.12 15.65
CA ALA A 682 -9.05 5.11 16.22
C ALA A 682 -10.41 5.11 15.51
N CYS A 683 -10.43 5.09 14.17
CA CYS A 683 -11.67 4.97 13.38
C CYS A 683 -12.43 3.68 13.72
N ALA A 684 -11.73 2.55 13.82
CA ALA A 684 -12.33 1.27 14.21
C ALA A 684 -12.90 1.30 15.63
N ASN A 685 -12.21 1.93 16.58
CA ASN A 685 -12.70 2.13 17.95
C ASN A 685 -13.98 2.97 17.97
N PHE A 686 -14.03 4.07 17.21
CA PHE A 686 -15.22 4.90 17.08
C PHE A 686 -16.40 4.14 16.47
N VAL A 687 -16.24 3.44 15.34
CA VAL A 687 -17.37 2.70 14.71
C VAL A 687 -17.91 1.62 15.65
N ARG A 688 -17.03 0.92 16.37
CA ARG A 688 -17.43 -0.02 17.42
C ARG A 688 -18.17 0.69 18.55
N ALA A 689 -17.64 1.82 19.04
CA ALA A 689 -18.28 2.60 20.08
C ALA A 689 -19.68 3.12 19.70
N VAL A 690 -19.91 3.50 18.43
CA VAL A 690 -21.24 3.84 17.91
C VAL A 690 -22.19 2.64 17.98
N VAL A 691 -21.77 1.45 17.55
CA VAL A 691 -22.59 0.22 17.65
C VAL A 691 -22.91 -0.13 19.11
N GLY A 692 -21.92 -0.02 20.01
CA GLY A 692 -22.10 -0.23 21.45
C GLY A 692 -23.06 0.81 22.08
N ALA A 693 -22.97 2.07 21.66
CA ALA A 693 -23.85 3.15 22.13
C ALA A 693 -25.30 2.99 21.61
N VAL A 694 -25.48 2.62 20.34
CA VAL A 694 -26.80 2.29 19.76
C VAL A 694 -27.43 1.10 20.50
N PHE A 695 -26.65 0.05 20.80
CA PHE A 695 -27.12 -1.08 21.60
C PHE A 695 -27.54 -0.66 23.02
N LEU A 696 -26.74 0.18 23.69
CA LEU A 696 -27.01 0.65 25.05
C LEU A 696 -28.27 1.53 25.15
N HIS A 697 -28.48 2.43 24.18
CA HIS A 697 -29.58 3.42 24.22
C HIS A 697 -30.86 2.99 23.51
N ALA A 698 -30.77 2.14 22.48
CA ALA A 698 -31.91 1.71 21.66
C ALA A 698 -32.15 0.18 21.67
N GLY A 699 -31.26 -0.60 22.28
CA GLY A 699 -31.42 -2.04 22.48
C GLY A 699 -30.96 -2.89 21.29
N ARG A 700 -31.01 -4.22 21.49
CA ARG A 700 -30.56 -5.23 20.52
C ARG A 700 -31.19 -5.08 19.12
N PRO A 701 -32.51 -4.84 18.95
CA PRO A 701 -33.11 -4.74 17.62
C PRO A 701 -32.55 -3.58 16.79
N ALA A 702 -32.34 -2.42 17.41
CA ALA A 702 -31.78 -1.24 16.75
C ALA A 702 -30.32 -1.47 16.32
N ALA A 703 -29.50 -2.06 17.20
CA ALA A 703 -28.11 -2.39 16.85
C ALA A 703 -28.01 -3.43 15.73
N LYS A 704 -28.90 -4.43 15.72
CA LYS A 704 -28.98 -5.46 14.67
C LYS A 704 -29.48 -4.90 13.33
N GLN A 705 -30.40 -3.93 13.35
CA GLN A 705 -30.84 -3.22 12.15
C GLN A 705 -29.72 -2.33 11.58
N PHE A 706 -29.07 -1.54 12.44
CA PHE A 706 -27.91 -0.71 12.05
C PHE A 706 -26.78 -1.56 11.44
N TYR A 707 -26.54 -2.77 11.98
CA TYR A 707 -25.60 -3.73 11.41
C TYR A 707 -25.98 -4.16 9.98
N LYS A 708 -27.26 -4.53 9.75
CA LYS A 708 -27.75 -4.91 8.42
C LYS A 708 -27.57 -3.78 7.40
N GLU A 709 -27.85 -2.54 7.81
CA GLU A 709 -27.83 -1.37 6.94
C GLU A 709 -26.41 -0.90 6.55
N HIS A 710 -25.44 -0.95 7.47
CA HIS A 710 -24.11 -0.36 7.27
C HIS A 710 -22.97 -1.37 7.02
N PHE A 711 -23.14 -2.63 7.43
CA PHE A 711 -22.09 -3.66 7.38
C PHE A 711 -22.45 -4.78 6.42
N MET A 712 -23.62 -5.40 6.58
CA MET A 712 -24.10 -6.48 5.70
C MET A 712 -24.41 -6.00 4.26
N SER A 713 -24.69 -4.71 4.09
CA SER A 713 -24.88 -4.06 2.78
C SER A 713 -23.60 -3.99 1.93
N ARG A 714 -22.42 -4.20 2.53
CA ARG A 714 -21.13 -4.16 1.80
C ARG A 714 -20.90 -5.46 1.05
N HIS A 715 -20.59 -5.35 -0.24
CA HIS A 715 -20.23 -6.49 -1.07
C HIS A 715 -18.78 -6.95 -0.78
N LEU A 716 -18.58 -8.26 -0.64
CA LEU A 716 -17.28 -8.91 -0.50
C LEU A 716 -17.24 -10.15 -1.40
N ASP A 717 -16.32 -10.19 -2.36
CA ASP A 717 -16.04 -11.42 -3.10
C ASP A 717 -15.26 -12.41 -2.23
N LEU A 718 -15.99 -13.33 -1.57
CA LEU A 718 -15.39 -14.42 -0.81
C LEU A 718 -14.55 -15.36 -1.68
N ALA A 719 -14.80 -15.46 -3.00
CA ALA A 719 -14.02 -16.31 -3.88
C ALA A 719 -12.58 -15.80 -4.05
N SER A 720 -12.33 -14.50 -3.92
CA SER A 720 -10.97 -13.90 -3.91
C SER A 720 -10.13 -14.32 -2.71
N LEU A 721 -10.76 -14.65 -1.56
CA LEU A 721 -10.07 -14.94 -0.29
C LEU A 721 -9.45 -16.35 -0.22
N PHE A 722 -9.77 -17.23 -1.17
CA PHE A 722 -9.26 -18.60 -1.22
C PHE A 722 -7.89 -18.69 -1.91
N SER A 723 -6.89 -19.17 -1.17
CA SER A 723 -5.58 -19.57 -1.70
C SER A 723 -5.35 -21.08 -1.46
N PHE A 724 -5.14 -21.85 -2.53
CA PHE A 724 -4.94 -23.30 -2.48
C PHE A 724 -3.50 -23.66 -2.87
N ARG A 725 -2.89 -24.61 -2.15
CA ARG A 725 -1.52 -25.08 -2.45
C ARG A 725 -1.51 -26.32 -3.35
N GLN A 726 -2.43 -27.27 -3.14
CA GLN A 726 -2.49 -28.54 -3.88
C GLN A 726 -3.95 -28.94 -4.21
N PRO A 727 -4.76 -28.08 -4.87
CA PRO A 727 -6.21 -28.25 -4.97
C PRO A 727 -6.64 -29.60 -5.60
N THR A 728 -5.81 -30.23 -6.44
CA THR A 728 -6.06 -31.58 -6.97
C THR A 728 -6.00 -32.69 -5.91
N ARG A 729 -5.09 -32.57 -4.94
CA ARG A 729 -4.95 -33.48 -3.79
C ARG A 729 -6.05 -33.21 -2.75
N ASP A 730 -6.29 -31.93 -2.48
CA ASP A 730 -7.37 -31.45 -1.61
C ASP A 730 -8.73 -32.01 -2.11
N LEU A 731 -8.98 -31.94 -3.43
CA LEU A 731 -10.20 -32.45 -4.06
C LEU A 731 -10.33 -33.98 -4.06
N SER A 732 -9.26 -34.75 -4.31
CA SER A 732 -9.33 -36.23 -4.15
C SER A 732 -9.58 -36.64 -2.70
N LYS A 733 -9.02 -35.91 -1.73
CA LYS A 733 -9.35 -36.11 -0.31
C LYS A 733 -10.81 -35.75 0.00
N LEU A 734 -11.36 -34.69 -0.60
CA LEU A 734 -12.78 -34.37 -0.49
C LEU A 734 -13.67 -35.48 -1.06
N CYS A 735 -13.47 -35.89 -2.32
CA CYS A 735 -14.25 -36.95 -2.96
C CYS A 735 -14.26 -38.23 -2.12
N ARG A 736 -13.09 -38.66 -1.63
CA ARG A 736 -12.96 -39.85 -0.77
C ARG A 736 -13.58 -39.69 0.62
N ARG A 737 -13.76 -38.46 1.13
CA ARG A 737 -14.46 -38.17 2.39
C ARG A 737 -15.98 -38.26 2.22
N GLU A 738 -16.50 -37.72 1.13
CA GLU A 738 -17.94 -37.70 0.82
C GLU A 738 -18.45 -38.99 0.16
N GLY A 739 -17.55 -39.92 -0.22
CA GLY A 739 -17.90 -41.19 -0.86
C GLY A 739 -18.07 -41.13 -2.38
N PHE A 740 -17.59 -40.06 -3.02
CA PHE A 740 -17.62 -39.90 -4.48
C PHE A 740 -16.46 -40.67 -5.17
N GLU A 741 -16.61 -40.96 -6.46
CA GLU A 741 -15.52 -41.52 -7.29
C GLU A 741 -14.31 -40.57 -7.35
N ASP A 742 -13.10 -41.12 -7.50
CA ASP A 742 -11.87 -40.32 -7.55
C ASP A 742 -11.87 -39.34 -8.75
N PRO A 743 -11.49 -38.06 -8.56
CA PRO A 743 -11.76 -37.00 -9.53
C PRO A 743 -10.84 -37.05 -10.77
N VAL A 744 -11.43 -37.27 -11.95
CA VAL A 744 -10.74 -37.36 -13.25
C VAL A 744 -10.84 -36.04 -13.99
N ALA A 745 -9.69 -35.50 -14.43
CA ALA A 745 -9.63 -34.33 -15.29
C ALA A 745 -9.80 -34.73 -16.77
N LYS A 746 -10.72 -34.08 -17.49
CA LYS A 746 -11.03 -34.29 -18.91
C LYS A 746 -10.89 -32.95 -19.64
N ILE A 747 -10.29 -32.93 -20.83
CA ILE A 747 -10.28 -31.73 -21.69
C ILE A 747 -11.68 -31.56 -22.27
N LEU A 748 -12.28 -30.38 -22.11
CA LEU A 748 -13.60 -30.04 -22.66
C LEU A 748 -13.49 -29.40 -24.03
N SER A 749 -12.53 -28.49 -24.17
CA SER A 749 -12.16 -27.86 -25.43
C SER A 749 -10.72 -27.36 -25.37
N GLU A 750 -10.09 -27.22 -26.52
CA GLU A 750 -8.77 -26.62 -26.64
C GLU A 750 -8.64 -25.83 -27.94
N THR A 751 -7.80 -24.81 -27.93
CA THR A 751 -7.44 -24.04 -29.12
C THR A 751 -5.99 -23.57 -29.03
N GLY A 752 -5.34 -23.41 -30.19
CA GLY A 752 -3.99 -22.88 -30.27
C GLY A 752 -2.90 -23.71 -29.55
N ARG A 753 -3.07 -25.04 -29.40
CA ARG A 753 -2.14 -25.94 -28.67
C ARG A 753 -0.64 -25.72 -28.96
N LEU A 754 -0.29 -25.37 -30.20
CA LEU A 754 1.08 -25.12 -30.67
C LEU A 754 1.37 -23.62 -30.92
N SER A 755 0.61 -22.74 -30.28
CA SER A 755 0.78 -21.27 -30.29
C SER A 755 1.56 -20.80 -29.06
N ASN A 756 1.95 -19.52 -29.04
CA ASN A 756 2.45 -18.84 -27.83
C ASN A 756 1.33 -18.52 -26.82
N ARG A 757 0.07 -18.66 -27.23
CA ARG A 757 -1.14 -18.43 -26.41
C ARG A 757 -2.15 -19.57 -26.63
N PRO A 758 -1.84 -20.81 -26.22
CA PRO A 758 -2.83 -21.87 -26.20
C PRO A 758 -3.90 -21.57 -25.14
N VAL A 759 -5.10 -22.12 -25.33
CA VAL A 759 -6.14 -22.14 -24.29
C VAL A 759 -6.66 -23.55 -24.18
N PHE A 760 -6.46 -24.18 -23.02
CA PHE A 760 -7.03 -25.47 -22.66
C PHE A 760 -8.15 -25.24 -21.65
N ASN A 761 -9.36 -25.72 -21.94
CA ASN A 761 -10.45 -25.77 -20.97
C ASN A 761 -10.58 -27.19 -20.42
N VAL A 762 -10.45 -27.34 -19.10
CA VAL A 762 -10.45 -28.65 -18.42
C VAL A 762 -11.62 -28.70 -17.44
N GLY A 763 -12.41 -29.76 -17.52
CA GLY A 763 -13.41 -30.12 -16.54
C GLY A 763 -12.89 -31.22 -15.62
N ILE A 764 -13.22 -31.17 -14.34
CA ILE A 764 -13.00 -32.30 -13.42
C ILE A 764 -14.33 -32.97 -13.14
N PHE A 765 -14.34 -34.30 -13.26
CA PHE A 765 -15.50 -35.15 -13.13
C PHE A 765 -15.31 -36.19 -12.04
N SER A 766 -16.38 -36.54 -11.34
CA SER A 766 -16.49 -37.75 -10.52
C SER A 766 -17.64 -38.57 -11.13
N GLY A 767 -17.34 -39.77 -11.65
CA GLY A 767 -18.24 -40.50 -12.52
C GLY A 767 -18.78 -39.65 -13.68
N PRO A 768 -20.12 -39.44 -13.77
CA PRO A 768 -20.75 -38.58 -14.77
C PRO A 768 -20.68 -37.08 -14.43
N ASP A 769 -20.56 -36.71 -13.16
CA ASP A 769 -20.84 -35.35 -12.68
C ASP A 769 -19.62 -34.43 -12.79
N LYS A 770 -19.81 -33.24 -13.39
CA LYS A 770 -18.77 -32.22 -13.53
C LYS A 770 -18.68 -31.38 -12.24
N LEU A 771 -17.68 -31.66 -11.40
CA LEU A 771 -17.43 -30.97 -10.14
C LEU A 771 -16.91 -29.54 -10.32
N GLY A 772 -16.19 -29.26 -11.41
CA GLY A 772 -15.60 -27.94 -11.68
C GLY A 772 -14.98 -27.84 -13.06
N GLU A 773 -14.68 -26.61 -13.47
CA GLU A 773 -14.17 -26.26 -14.79
C GLU A 773 -13.14 -25.12 -14.69
N GLY A 774 -12.15 -25.11 -15.58
CA GLY A 774 -11.10 -24.08 -15.56
C GLY A 774 -10.31 -24.03 -16.87
N ALA A 775 -10.17 -22.83 -17.41
CA ALA A 775 -9.34 -22.54 -18.58
C ALA A 775 -7.96 -22.01 -18.18
N GLY A 776 -6.90 -22.47 -18.85
CA GLY A 776 -5.51 -22.05 -18.62
C GLY A 776 -4.63 -22.13 -19.86
N GLY A 777 -3.46 -21.47 -19.81
CA GLY A 777 -2.42 -21.49 -20.85
C GLY A 777 -1.56 -22.75 -20.84
N SER A 778 -1.84 -23.70 -19.94
CA SER A 778 -1.26 -25.05 -19.95
C SER A 778 -2.26 -26.04 -19.37
N LEU A 779 -2.12 -27.33 -19.72
CA LEU A 779 -2.97 -28.39 -19.18
C LEU A 779 -2.86 -28.54 -17.66
N SER A 780 -1.67 -28.29 -17.09
CA SER A 780 -1.44 -28.27 -15.64
C SER A 780 -2.15 -27.09 -14.97
N GLU A 781 -2.06 -25.88 -15.54
CA GLU A 781 -2.77 -24.71 -15.04
C GLU A 781 -4.30 -24.87 -15.15
N ALA A 782 -4.80 -25.32 -16.30
CA ALA A 782 -6.23 -25.55 -16.50
C ALA A 782 -6.78 -26.57 -15.48
N ARG A 783 -6.07 -27.69 -15.26
CA ARG A 783 -6.39 -28.68 -14.22
C ARG A 783 -6.34 -28.10 -12.80
N PHE A 784 -5.35 -27.25 -12.48
CA PHE A 784 -5.26 -26.59 -11.18
C PHE A 784 -6.45 -25.63 -10.96
N ARG A 785 -6.77 -24.81 -11.96
CA ARG A 785 -7.90 -23.86 -11.93
C ARG A 785 -9.24 -24.59 -11.80
N ALA A 786 -9.44 -25.68 -12.54
CA ALA A 786 -10.64 -26.52 -12.45
C ALA A 786 -10.81 -27.17 -11.06
N ALA A 787 -9.70 -27.60 -10.44
CA ALA A 787 -9.74 -28.18 -9.09
C ALA A 787 -10.03 -27.11 -8.03
N ALA A 788 -9.43 -25.93 -8.16
CA ALA A 788 -9.72 -24.78 -7.31
C ALA A 788 -11.19 -24.31 -7.48
N ALA A 789 -11.74 -24.35 -8.70
CA ALA A 789 -13.15 -24.03 -8.97
C ALA A 789 -14.10 -25.02 -8.28
N ALA A 790 -13.84 -26.33 -8.36
CA ALA A 790 -14.61 -27.36 -7.66
C ALA A 790 -14.60 -27.16 -6.13
N LEU A 791 -13.42 -26.88 -5.55
CA LEU A 791 -13.29 -26.61 -4.11
C LEU A 791 -13.99 -25.30 -3.70
N LYS A 792 -13.92 -24.23 -4.51
CA LYS A 792 -14.70 -23.01 -4.27
C LYS A 792 -16.20 -23.29 -4.33
N GLY A 793 -16.67 -24.08 -5.29
CA GLY A 793 -18.07 -24.50 -5.39
C GLY A 793 -18.54 -25.29 -4.16
N TRP A 794 -17.70 -26.16 -3.60
CA TRP A 794 -17.99 -26.87 -2.35
C TRP A 794 -18.04 -25.92 -1.14
N TYR A 795 -17.02 -25.09 -0.95
CA TYR A 795 -16.86 -24.25 0.24
C TYR A 795 -17.75 -22.99 0.25
N LEU A 796 -18.16 -22.49 -0.91
CA LEU A 796 -19.10 -21.37 -1.08
C LEU A 796 -20.55 -21.82 -1.26
N TYR A 797 -20.87 -23.09 -0.97
CA TYR A 797 -22.25 -23.55 -0.86
C TYR A 797 -23.03 -22.65 0.13
N SER A 798 -24.19 -22.18 -0.32
CA SER A 798 -25.08 -21.33 0.47
C SER A 798 -26.52 -21.83 0.39
N PRO A 799 -27.18 -22.12 1.53
CA PRO A 799 -28.55 -22.61 1.53
C PRO A 799 -29.57 -21.48 1.29
N LEU A 800 -30.67 -21.80 0.60
CA LEU A 800 -31.75 -20.84 0.36
C LEU A 800 -32.50 -20.53 1.67
N GLY A 801 -32.83 -19.25 1.89
CA GLY A 801 -33.63 -18.83 3.06
C GLY A 801 -32.87 -18.81 4.39
N VAL A 802 -31.57 -18.46 4.36
CA VAL A 802 -30.71 -18.33 5.55
C VAL A 802 -31.40 -17.51 6.66
N ARG A 803 -31.53 -18.10 7.85
CA ARG A 803 -31.97 -17.41 9.07
C ARG A 803 -30.88 -17.56 10.14
N VAL A 804 -30.45 -16.44 10.71
CA VAL A 804 -29.40 -16.41 11.72
C VAL A 804 -29.94 -16.76 13.13
N PRO A 805 -29.13 -17.40 14.00
CA PRO A 805 -29.54 -17.75 15.36
C PRO A 805 -30.15 -16.60 16.18
N SER A 806 -29.59 -15.37 16.09
CA SER A 806 -30.12 -14.22 16.83
C SER A 806 -31.52 -13.77 16.39
N SER A 807 -32.08 -14.30 15.29
CA SER A 807 -33.49 -14.10 14.92
C SER A 807 -34.45 -15.10 15.59
N MET A 808 -33.97 -15.89 16.55
CA MET A 808 -34.80 -16.59 17.54
C MET A 808 -35.08 -15.75 18.79
N GLU A 809 -34.38 -14.63 18.97
CA GLU A 809 -34.52 -13.72 20.12
C GLU A 809 -35.52 -12.56 19.85
N GLU A 810 -36.15 -12.56 18.69
CA GLU A 810 -37.11 -11.54 18.24
C GLU A 810 -38.53 -11.92 18.69
N GLU A 811 -39.33 -10.94 19.13
CA GLU A 811 -40.70 -11.18 19.59
C GLU A 811 -41.57 -11.74 18.43
N GLY A 812 -42.19 -12.89 18.65
CA GLY A 812 -42.98 -13.59 17.62
C GLY A 812 -42.17 -14.39 16.59
N ALA A 813 -40.87 -14.63 16.85
CA ALA A 813 -40.00 -15.47 16.02
C ALA A 813 -40.63 -16.83 15.62
N GLU A 814 -40.57 -17.17 14.32
CA GLU A 814 -40.86 -18.52 13.82
C GLU A 814 -40.00 -19.58 14.54
N SER A 815 -40.45 -20.84 14.56
CA SER A 815 -39.64 -21.98 15.04
C SER A 815 -38.27 -22.05 14.36
N TRP A 816 -37.25 -22.46 15.12
CA TRP A 816 -35.89 -22.62 14.60
C TRP A 816 -35.85 -23.76 13.57
N LYS A 817 -35.25 -23.49 12.41
CA LYS A 817 -34.98 -24.48 11.37
C LYS A 817 -33.48 -24.79 11.44
N PRO A 818 -33.06 -26.05 11.68
CA PRO A 818 -31.64 -26.39 11.78
C PRO A 818 -30.86 -25.98 10.54
N VAL A 819 -29.79 -25.19 10.74
CA VAL A 819 -28.82 -24.85 9.69
C VAL A 819 -27.86 -26.02 9.49
N TYR A 820 -27.41 -26.25 8.26
CA TYR A 820 -26.39 -27.27 7.96
C TYR A 820 -25.07 -26.95 8.70
N VAL A 821 -24.44 -27.98 9.26
CA VAL A 821 -23.12 -27.88 9.90
C VAL A 821 -22.18 -28.83 9.17
N ASP A 822 -21.09 -28.29 8.62
CA ASP A 822 -20.11 -29.08 7.88
C ASP A 822 -19.15 -29.84 8.82
N PRO A 823 -18.68 -31.05 8.48
CA PRO A 823 -17.66 -31.76 9.25
C PRO A 823 -16.27 -31.06 9.28
N GLY A 824 -16.03 -30.01 8.49
CA GLY A 824 -14.88 -29.11 8.61
C GLY A 824 -14.00 -29.02 7.36
N GLU A 825 -12.94 -28.19 7.41
CA GLU A 825 -12.00 -28.05 6.29
C GLU A 825 -11.27 -29.37 5.97
N VAL A 826 -11.03 -29.65 4.69
CA VAL A 826 -10.34 -30.90 4.27
C VAL A 826 -8.86 -30.81 4.65
N ILE A 827 -8.38 -31.71 5.50
CA ILE A 827 -7.00 -31.74 6.01
C ILE A 827 -6.13 -32.66 5.14
N VAL A 828 -5.02 -32.14 4.62
CA VAL A 828 -4.32 -32.68 3.43
C VAL A 828 -2.93 -33.24 3.71
#